data_AF-A0A3L6JFY9-F1
#
_entry.id   AF-A0A3L6JFY9-F1
#
_cell.length_a   1.000
_cell.length_b   1.000
_cell.length_c   1.000
_cell.angle_alpha   90.00
_cell.angle_beta   90.00
_cell.angle_gamma   90.00
#
_symmetry.space_group_name_H-M   'P 1'
#
loop_
_entity.id
_entity.type
_entity.pdbx_description
1 polymer ?
#
loop_
_entity_poly.entity_id
_entity_poly.type
_entity_poly.pdbx_seq_one_letter_code
_entity_poly.pdbx_strand_id
1 'polypeptide(L)'
;MPNVRELKVELQGPNHGREWGVLRWFDSGPRVFLQTGEILEDTQNLVLILREEVLLDQPEVSVVRPLSKPIITRMKPLIMVRRGYEGRVVSAIVEDMYPPSSHGWASRLVSHRDDAQYGVQQVVGTPLYWLTIFDPVTGDILESHTIKSYELGMLTLEEDWEYYQSMDSVSGSEEALPEQARDLLDGPPPSWKAIANLTQGVEIAGLHRGKTMRDFTEQLVPTSFPPQVREEIMAFLAWVTKNRIPKRDPIELGKELLPHSLLRMLTLAHIQCRIDEVSPPEYVRIMREADSGQLRTPRKEIPETIRGTAWLVALHKITEQIPNWVDRVIDYAQTLDSSGRIQTRLPVSKSEARASVKAWGDRLAMLVHGLRLRAQVNPNALGLRNIVYVGTAHRWPHKHLEWTARLGFASEKPPYVHVMLMPPDAVERVRRARPTVVEIGFSARSINLGLYNAKRREWTVATPRILNSIDETRSLQRLENEFGVWRGAAHHPTMTEAKVLDLVSTQMLLSACEQDSYLQSMGVDRRTLQTTLTSLRDEGVVRLQYGINPLGVASLFTMAQGPPDQVCSLARAFLLHTPTAAVEMGGGGGKCFIMSRIPERSAHSFASSLEERASERGIELRCQRVSSYRGYMSTLYQRLLREDGTWNDDVDDLLSQIRLPPPVGGEAGVL
;
A
#
# COMPACT_ATOMS: atom_id res chain seq x y z
N MET A 1 34.84 9.30 17.59
CA MET A 1 34.84 9.47 16.11
C MET A 1 34.26 8.19 15.53
N PRO A 2 33.18 8.24 14.74
CA PRO A 2 32.70 7.05 14.07
C PRO A 2 33.79 6.59 13.10
N ASN A 3 34.11 5.30 13.11
CA ASN A 3 35.05 4.72 12.15
C ASN A 3 34.43 4.81 10.76
N VAL A 4 34.92 5.74 9.93
CA VAL A 4 34.52 5.78 8.52
C VAL A 4 34.93 4.46 7.89
N ARG A 5 33.94 3.66 7.46
CA ARG A 5 34.19 2.33 6.89
C ARG A 5 34.52 2.49 5.41
N GLU A 6 35.80 2.42 5.13
CA GLU A 6 36.40 2.62 3.81
C GLU A 6 36.68 1.29 3.12
N LEU A 7 36.34 1.16 1.84
CA LEU A 7 36.73 0.03 1.01
C LEU A 7 38.01 0.35 0.24
N LYS A 8 39.01 -0.52 0.35
CA LYS A 8 40.20 -0.44 -0.51
C LYS A 8 39.89 -1.06 -1.87
N VAL A 9 40.12 -0.29 -2.91
CA VAL A 9 39.82 -0.70 -4.29
C VAL A 9 41.03 -0.53 -5.17
N GLU A 10 41.19 -1.45 -6.10
CA GLU A 10 42.15 -1.32 -7.20
C GLU A 10 41.39 -0.75 -8.41
N LEU A 11 41.92 0.30 -9.01
CA LEU A 11 41.34 0.99 -10.16
C LEU A 11 42.06 0.56 -11.44
N GLN A 12 41.31 0.53 -12.55
CA GLN A 12 41.87 0.38 -13.89
C GLN A 12 41.13 1.30 -14.87
N GLY A 13 41.88 2.10 -15.64
CA GLY A 13 41.32 3.07 -16.59
C GLY A 13 42.04 3.09 -17.94
N PRO A 14 41.48 3.78 -18.96
CA PRO A 14 42.11 3.89 -20.28
C PRO A 14 43.45 4.64 -20.26
N ASN A 15 43.58 5.62 -19.36
CA ASN A 15 44.75 6.49 -19.20
C ASN A 15 45.46 6.31 -17.84
N HIS A 16 45.00 5.35 -17.03
CA HIS A 16 45.52 5.09 -15.68
C HIS A 16 45.95 3.63 -15.58
N GLY A 17 47.13 3.38 -15.00
CA GLY A 17 47.59 2.04 -14.66
C GLY A 17 46.73 1.40 -13.57
N ARG A 18 47.17 0.26 -13.04
CA ARG A 18 46.56 -0.31 -11.83
C ARG A 18 47.01 0.48 -10.62
N GLU A 19 46.08 1.17 -9.98
CA GLU A 19 46.35 2.01 -8.81
C GLU A 19 45.42 1.65 -7.66
N TRP A 20 45.91 1.83 -6.43
CA TRP A 20 45.14 1.57 -5.22
C TRP A 20 44.60 2.86 -4.64
N GLY A 21 43.33 2.84 -4.25
CA GLY A 21 42.68 3.96 -3.59
C GLY A 21 41.62 3.51 -2.60
N VAL A 22 41.03 4.50 -1.94
CA VAL A 22 39.91 4.34 -1.02
C VAL A 22 38.63 4.79 -1.70
N LEU A 23 37.66 3.88 -1.80
CA LEU A 23 36.32 4.18 -2.31
C LEU A 23 35.47 4.82 -1.21
N ARG A 24 34.89 5.99 -1.52
CA ARG A 24 33.84 6.61 -0.71
C ARG A 24 32.65 6.98 -1.59
N TRP A 25 31.46 6.95 -1.01
CA TRP A 25 30.22 7.27 -1.69
C TRP A 25 29.66 8.61 -1.23
N PHE A 26 29.04 9.32 -2.16
CA PHE A 26 28.38 10.61 -1.94
C PHE A 26 27.06 10.64 -2.72
N ASP A 27 26.22 11.63 -2.45
CA ASP A 27 24.96 11.86 -3.18
C ASP A 27 25.16 11.90 -4.71
N SER A 28 26.28 12.46 -5.15
CA SER A 28 26.67 12.58 -6.56
C SER A 28 27.16 11.27 -7.20
N GLY A 29 27.43 10.24 -6.41
CA GLY A 29 28.07 8.99 -6.85
C GLY A 29 29.41 8.69 -6.17
N PRO A 30 30.05 7.58 -6.55
CA PRO A 30 31.30 7.10 -5.94
C PRO A 30 32.50 7.96 -6.34
N ARG A 31 33.47 8.08 -5.43
CA ARG A 31 34.77 8.71 -5.69
C ARG A 31 35.89 7.86 -5.10
N VAL A 32 37.04 7.84 -5.76
CA VAL A 32 38.21 7.12 -5.26
C VAL A 32 39.32 8.08 -4.91
N PHE A 33 39.80 7.99 -3.67
CA PHE A 33 40.87 8.80 -3.13
C PHE A 33 42.18 8.01 -3.22
N LEU A 34 43.08 8.46 -4.09
CA LEU A 34 44.38 7.84 -4.28
C LEU A 34 45.36 8.27 -3.18
N GLN A 35 46.39 7.47 -2.94
CA GLN A 35 47.47 7.84 -2.00
C GLN A 35 48.22 9.11 -2.43
N THR A 36 48.17 9.46 -3.72
CA THR A 36 48.73 10.68 -4.30
C THR A 36 47.97 11.95 -3.86
N GLY A 37 46.79 11.80 -3.26
CA GLY A 37 45.85 12.90 -2.96
C GLY A 37 44.94 13.27 -4.14
N GLU A 38 45.11 12.63 -5.30
CA GLU A 38 44.19 12.76 -6.43
C GLU A 38 42.85 12.09 -6.12
N ILE A 39 41.76 12.74 -6.54
CA ILE A 39 40.40 12.26 -6.39
C ILE A 39 39.87 11.95 -7.78
N LEU A 40 39.56 10.67 -8.02
CA LEU A 40 38.97 10.22 -9.26
C LEU A 40 37.45 10.15 -9.12
N GLU A 41 36.76 10.66 -10.14
CA GLU A 41 35.29 10.71 -10.24
C GLU A 41 34.82 10.00 -11.53
N ASP A 42 33.51 9.82 -11.67
CA ASP A 42 32.83 9.04 -12.73
C ASP A 42 32.97 9.56 -14.19
N THR A 43 34.00 10.35 -14.49
CA THR A 43 34.16 11.00 -15.81
C THR A 43 34.97 10.18 -16.82
N GLN A 44 35.52 9.01 -16.46
CA GLN A 44 36.55 8.34 -17.25
C GLN A 44 36.33 6.84 -17.58
N ASN A 45 35.10 6.31 -17.54
CA ASN A 45 34.82 4.87 -17.76
C ASN A 45 35.70 3.94 -16.89
N LEU A 46 35.98 4.37 -15.65
CA LEU A 46 36.85 3.64 -14.74
C LEU A 46 36.21 2.34 -14.29
N VAL A 47 37.07 1.34 -14.07
CA VAL A 47 36.69 0.04 -13.55
C VAL A 47 37.24 -0.10 -12.13
N LEU A 48 36.40 -0.53 -11.21
CA LEU A 48 36.76 -0.84 -9.82
C LEU A 48 36.95 -2.34 -9.67
N ILE A 49 38.08 -2.73 -9.10
CA ILE A 49 38.39 -4.10 -8.70
C ILE A 49 38.23 -4.16 -7.17
N LEU A 50 37.12 -4.75 -6.76
CA LEU A 50 36.70 -4.92 -5.38
C LEU A 50 37.22 -6.25 -4.85
N ARG A 51 37.83 -6.23 -3.67
CA ARG A 51 38.40 -7.44 -3.02
C ARG A 51 37.78 -7.73 -1.66
N GLU A 52 36.92 -6.84 -1.20
CA GLU A 52 36.29 -6.89 0.11
C GLU A 52 34.80 -6.63 -0.06
N GLU A 53 33.99 -7.26 0.78
CA GLU A 53 32.57 -6.97 0.98
C GLU A 53 32.33 -6.47 2.39
N VAL A 54 31.22 -5.77 2.59
CA VAL A 54 30.80 -5.28 3.90
C VAL A 54 29.44 -5.91 4.17
N LEU A 55 29.36 -6.76 5.19
CA LEU A 55 28.13 -7.45 5.57
C LEU A 55 27.77 -7.14 7.01
N LEU A 56 26.48 -7.11 7.33
CA LEU A 56 26.02 -7.11 8.71
C LEU A 56 26.11 -8.53 9.31
N ASP A 57 27.00 -8.71 10.29
CA ASP A 57 27.17 -9.98 11.01
C ASP A 57 26.33 -10.02 12.30
N GLN A 58 26.06 -8.84 12.85
CA GLN A 58 25.14 -8.60 13.98
C GLN A 58 24.32 -7.33 13.69
N PRO A 59 23.16 -7.14 14.35
CA PRO A 59 22.40 -5.90 14.22
C PRO A 59 23.32 -4.68 14.41
N GLU A 60 23.32 -3.77 13.43
CA GLU A 60 24.09 -2.51 13.41
C GLU A 60 25.63 -2.64 13.30
N VAL A 61 26.18 -3.85 13.23
CA VAL A 61 27.63 -4.07 13.14
C VAL A 61 28.02 -4.63 11.78
N SER A 62 28.45 -3.75 10.88
CA SER A 62 29.02 -4.17 9.59
C SER A 62 30.47 -4.64 9.75
N VAL A 63 30.79 -5.74 9.09
CA VAL A 63 32.08 -6.41 9.11
C VAL A 63 32.62 -6.46 7.68
N VAL A 64 33.86 -6.00 7.51
CA VAL A 64 34.59 -6.13 6.24
C VAL A 64 35.11 -7.55 6.12
N ARG A 65 34.80 -8.22 5.00
CA ARG A 65 35.23 -9.60 4.71
C ARG A 65 35.94 -9.66 3.37
N PRO A 66 37.05 -10.40 3.26
CA PRO A 66 37.70 -10.60 1.97
C PRO A 66 36.83 -11.47 1.05
N LEU A 67 36.73 -11.07 -0.22
CA LEU A 67 36.07 -11.86 -1.26
C LEU A 67 36.95 -13.05 -1.67
N SER A 68 36.31 -14.18 -1.96
CA SER A 68 37.01 -15.37 -2.47
C SER A 68 37.64 -15.15 -3.85
N LYS A 69 37.07 -14.24 -4.65
CA LYS A 69 37.59 -13.75 -5.93
C LYS A 69 37.30 -12.26 -6.08
N PRO A 70 38.21 -11.46 -6.67
CA PRO A 70 37.93 -10.06 -6.93
C PRO A 70 36.71 -9.87 -7.85
N ILE A 71 35.89 -8.89 -7.53
CA ILE A 71 34.73 -8.48 -8.34
C ILE A 71 35.10 -7.22 -9.11
N ILE A 72 34.81 -7.21 -10.40
CA ILE A 72 35.15 -6.10 -11.29
C ILE A 72 33.85 -5.36 -11.63
N THR A 73 33.75 -4.06 -11.33
CA THR A 73 32.55 -3.25 -11.60
C THR A 73 32.90 -1.99 -12.37
N ARG A 74 31.91 -1.42 -13.07
CA ARG A 74 32.05 -0.05 -13.59
C ARG A 74 31.85 0.94 -12.46
N MET A 75 32.68 1.98 -12.40
CA MET A 75 32.57 3.01 -11.37
C MET A 75 31.22 3.72 -11.43
N LYS A 76 30.70 4.00 -12.63
CA LYS A 76 29.37 4.56 -12.83
C LYS A 76 28.27 3.67 -12.25
N PRO A 77 27.49 4.12 -11.26
CA PRO A 77 26.31 3.39 -10.82
C PRO A 77 25.25 3.40 -11.93
N LEU A 78 24.58 2.26 -12.10
CA LEU A 78 23.38 2.13 -12.92
C LEU A 78 22.14 2.68 -12.21
N ILE A 79 22.07 2.51 -10.90
CA ILE A 79 20.96 2.95 -10.05
C ILE A 79 21.57 3.66 -8.84
N MET A 80 21.00 4.81 -8.51
CA MET A 80 21.21 5.54 -7.26
C MET A 80 19.84 5.91 -6.72
N VAL A 81 19.46 5.34 -5.58
CA VAL A 81 18.15 5.61 -4.97
C VAL A 81 18.29 5.80 -3.46
N ARG A 82 17.52 6.73 -2.89
CA ARG A 82 17.44 6.95 -1.45
C ARG A 82 16.24 6.18 -0.90
N ARG A 83 16.47 5.38 0.13
CA ARG A 83 15.43 4.62 0.85
C ARG A 83 15.85 4.52 2.33
N GLY A 84 14.90 4.36 3.23
CA GLY A 84 15.21 4.11 4.63
C GLY A 84 15.93 2.80 4.82
N TYR A 85 16.86 2.78 5.78
CA TYR A 85 17.63 1.61 6.10
C TYR A 85 17.78 1.47 7.61
N GLU A 86 17.65 0.25 8.12
CA GLU A 86 17.90 -0.02 9.53
C GLU A 86 18.85 -1.21 9.67
N GLY A 87 19.90 -1.04 10.48
CA GLY A 87 20.91 -2.07 10.70
C GLY A 87 20.39 -3.34 11.38
N ARG A 88 19.11 -3.38 11.73
CA ARG A 88 18.41 -4.55 12.31
C ARG A 88 17.35 -5.03 11.32
N VAL A 89 17.08 -6.34 11.32
CA VAL A 89 15.93 -6.88 10.61
C VAL A 89 14.67 -6.41 11.34
N VAL A 90 14.01 -5.39 10.79
CA VAL A 90 12.90 -4.68 11.46
C VAL A 90 11.55 -5.19 11.00
N SER A 91 11.49 -5.76 9.80
CA SER A 91 10.25 -6.17 9.18
C SER A 91 10.30 -7.62 8.72
N ALA A 92 9.77 -8.51 9.58
CA ALA A 92 9.38 -9.85 9.16
C ALA A 92 8.41 -9.81 7.95
N ILE A 93 7.72 -8.68 7.72
CA ILE A 93 6.72 -8.49 6.65
C ILE A 93 7.36 -8.39 5.25
N VAL A 94 8.61 -7.93 5.12
CA VAL A 94 9.35 -7.90 3.84
C VAL A 94 9.91 -9.28 3.50
N GLU A 95 10.52 -9.96 4.48
CA GLU A 95 10.98 -11.36 4.33
C GLU A 95 9.80 -12.33 4.13
N ASP A 96 8.63 -12.00 4.65
CA ASP A 96 7.42 -12.79 4.52
C ASP A 96 6.89 -12.86 3.09
N MET A 97 7.16 -11.82 2.29
CA MET A 97 6.67 -11.73 0.92
C MET A 97 7.68 -12.21 -0.11
N TYR A 98 8.94 -11.86 0.08
CA TYR A 98 10.01 -12.13 -0.86
C TYR A 98 11.06 -13.06 -0.22
N PRO A 99 11.61 -14.03 -0.96
CA PRO A 99 12.65 -14.91 -0.45
C PRO A 99 13.80 -14.12 0.16
N PRO A 100 14.53 -14.70 1.12
CA PRO A 100 15.80 -14.12 1.55
C PRO A 100 16.70 -13.85 0.33
N SER A 101 17.19 -12.61 0.21
CA SER A 101 18.29 -12.27 -0.70
C SER A 101 19.61 -12.83 -0.18
N SER A 102 20.70 -12.70 -0.95
CA SER A 102 22.04 -13.23 -0.63
C SER A 102 22.50 -12.94 0.81
N HIS A 103 22.03 -11.83 1.42
CA HIS A 103 22.35 -11.44 2.80
C HIS A 103 21.15 -10.81 3.55
N GLY A 104 19.92 -11.02 3.08
CA GLY A 104 18.71 -10.47 3.71
C GLY A 104 18.60 -8.94 3.67
N TRP A 105 19.37 -8.23 2.84
CA TRP A 105 19.42 -6.77 2.79
C TRP A 105 18.05 -6.11 2.58
N ALA A 106 17.15 -6.75 1.81
CA ALA A 106 15.83 -6.22 1.53
C ALA A 106 14.96 -6.15 2.81
N SER A 107 15.24 -6.97 3.83
CA SER A 107 14.53 -6.96 5.12
C SER A 107 14.83 -5.74 5.99
N ARG A 108 15.91 -5.02 5.64
CA ARG A 108 16.41 -3.82 6.32
C ARG A 108 15.96 -2.53 5.64
N LEU A 109 15.30 -2.62 4.50
CA LEU A 109 14.56 -1.50 3.91
C LEU A 109 13.39 -1.13 4.83
N VAL A 110 13.34 0.12 5.27
CA VAL A 110 12.27 0.64 6.12
C VAL A 110 11.66 1.90 5.51
N SER A 111 10.35 2.07 5.65
CA SER A 111 9.63 3.21 5.05
C SER A 111 9.60 4.48 5.89
N HIS A 112 10.11 4.43 7.14
CA HIS A 112 9.99 5.51 8.13
C HIS A 112 11.31 6.29 8.35
N ARG A 113 12.34 6.02 7.55
CA ARG A 113 13.63 6.72 7.56
C ARG A 113 14.04 7.06 6.13
N ASP A 114 14.90 8.05 5.98
CA ASP A 114 15.56 8.39 4.71
C ASP A 114 17.07 8.59 4.95
N ASP A 115 17.69 7.66 5.68
CA ASP A 115 19.07 7.78 6.15
C ASP A 115 20.12 7.08 5.29
N ALA A 116 19.72 6.33 4.25
CA ALA A 116 20.67 5.64 3.39
C ALA A 116 20.41 5.83 1.89
N GLN A 117 21.49 5.70 1.13
CA GLN A 117 21.47 5.68 -0.32
C GLN A 117 22.03 4.34 -0.82
N TYR A 118 21.42 3.84 -1.90
CA TYR A 118 21.68 2.55 -2.51
C TYR A 118 22.28 2.80 -3.88
N GLY A 119 23.55 2.45 -4.04
CA GLY A 119 24.27 2.46 -5.31
C GLY A 119 24.38 1.07 -5.89
N VAL A 120 23.96 0.89 -7.15
CA VAL A 120 24.08 -0.40 -7.85
C VAL A 120 25.00 -0.25 -9.06
N GLN A 121 26.02 -1.08 -9.14
CA GLN A 121 26.96 -1.14 -10.26
C GLN A 121 26.87 -2.50 -10.97
N GLN A 122 27.08 -2.52 -12.29
CA GLN A 122 27.13 -3.79 -13.03
C GLN A 122 28.47 -4.49 -12.78
N VAL A 123 28.44 -5.79 -12.49
CA VAL A 123 29.65 -6.62 -12.45
C VAL A 123 30.04 -7.01 -13.88
N VAL A 124 31.25 -6.64 -14.27
CA VAL A 124 31.77 -6.84 -15.63
C VAL A 124 31.84 -8.34 -15.95
N GLY A 125 31.27 -8.72 -17.10
CA GLY A 125 31.30 -10.10 -17.59
C GLY A 125 30.35 -11.08 -16.87
N THR A 126 29.45 -10.59 -16.01
CA THR A 126 28.47 -11.44 -15.31
C THR A 126 27.07 -10.81 -15.30
N PRO A 127 26.00 -11.59 -15.06
CA PRO A 127 24.64 -11.05 -14.87
C PRO A 127 24.40 -10.52 -13.44
N LEU A 128 25.43 -10.47 -12.59
CA LEU A 128 25.31 -9.99 -11.22
C LEU A 128 25.52 -8.48 -11.14
N TYR A 129 25.04 -7.90 -10.05
CA TYR A 129 25.23 -6.51 -9.71
C TYR A 129 25.94 -6.40 -8.37
N TRP A 130 26.65 -5.31 -8.17
CA TRP A 130 27.24 -4.93 -6.90
C TRP A 130 26.36 -3.87 -6.26
N LEU A 131 25.82 -4.17 -5.09
CA LEU A 131 25.05 -3.26 -4.27
C LEU A 131 25.99 -2.62 -3.25
N THR A 132 25.91 -1.31 -3.07
CA THR A 132 26.50 -0.59 -1.94
C THR A 132 25.42 0.25 -1.26
N ILE A 133 25.21 0.03 0.03
CA ILE A 133 24.31 0.80 0.90
C ILE A 133 25.20 1.70 1.76
N PHE A 134 24.96 3.00 1.74
CA PHE A 134 25.81 3.96 2.45
C PHE A 134 25.02 5.11 3.06
N ASP A 135 25.57 5.71 4.10
CA ASP A 135 25.07 6.97 4.68
C ASP A 135 25.51 8.13 3.76
N PRO A 136 24.58 8.88 3.14
CA PRO A 136 24.92 9.95 2.21
C PRO A 136 25.61 11.16 2.86
N VAL A 137 25.46 11.34 4.18
CA VAL A 137 26.03 12.45 4.94
C VAL A 137 27.47 12.15 5.33
N THR A 138 27.74 10.96 5.87
CA THR A 138 29.09 10.58 6.31
C THR A 138 29.91 9.93 5.20
N GLY A 139 29.24 9.35 4.19
CA GLY A 139 29.86 8.52 3.16
C GLY A 139 30.19 7.10 3.63
N ASP A 140 29.74 6.71 4.83
CA ASP A 140 30.04 5.43 5.44
C ASP A 140 29.33 4.29 4.72
N ILE A 141 30.09 3.25 4.35
CA ILE A 141 29.52 2.05 3.77
C ILE A 141 28.91 1.19 4.88
N LEU A 142 27.58 1.02 4.80
CA LEU A 142 26.79 0.22 5.72
C LEU A 142 26.80 -1.25 5.31
N GLU A 143 26.61 -1.52 4.02
CA GLU A 143 26.74 -2.85 3.41
C GLU A 143 27.25 -2.73 1.97
N SER A 144 27.99 -3.72 1.49
CA SER A 144 28.35 -3.83 0.09
C SER A 144 28.56 -5.28 -0.31
N HIS A 145 27.77 -5.79 -1.25
CA HIS A 145 27.84 -7.19 -1.67
C HIS A 145 27.19 -7.41 -3.05
N THR A 146 27.30 -8.62 -3.57
CA THR A 146 26.64 -8.97 -4.85
C THR A 146 25.13 -9.21 -4.67
N ILE A 147 24.35 -8.80 -5.66
CA ILE A 147 22.92 -9.09 -5.81
C ILE A 147 22.64 -9.59 -7.24
N LYS A 148 21.52 -10.27 -7.42
CA LYS A 148 21.05 -10.77 -8.73
C LYS A 148 20.14 -9.74 -9.41
N SER A 149 19.99 -9.87 -10.73
CA SER A 149 19.13 -9.01 -11.57
C SER A 149 17.71 -8.87 -11.01
N TYR A 150 17.08 -9.97 -10.62
CA TYR A 150 15.72 -9.95 -10.10
C TYR A 150 15.55 -9.22 -8.77
N GLU A 151 16.63 -8.91 -8.05
CA GLU A 151 16.55 -8.17 -6.78
C GLU A 151 16.45 -6.66 -7.00
N LEU A 152 16.79 -6.16 -8.19
CA LEU A 152 16.80 -4.73 -8.53
C LEU A 152 15.40 -4.09 -8.43
N GLY A 153 14.34 -4.88 -8.64
CA GLY A 153 12.97 -4.41 -8.50
C GLY A 153 12.65 -3.87 -7.11
N MET A 154 13.30 -4.38 -6.05
CA MET A 154 13.10 -3.87 -4.68
C MET A 154 13.63 -2.45 -4.47
N LEU A 155 14.58 -2.00 -5.29
CA LEU A 155 15.15 -0.65 -5.20
C LEU A 155 14.41 0.32 -6.11
N THR A 156 14.05 -0.15 -7.30
CA THR A 156 13.57 0.67 -8.41
C THR A 156 12.06 0.85 -8.45
N LEU A 157 11.31 -0.02 -7.78
CA LEU A 157 9.85 0.03 -7.76
C LEU A 157 9.37 0.64 -6.44
N GLU A 158 8.44 1.56 -6.55
CA GLU A 158 7.74 2.14 -5.41
C GLU A 158 6.43 1.38 -5.18
N GLU A 159 6.21 0.97 -3.95
CA GLU A 159 4.94 0.36 -3.55
C GLU A 159 3.85 1.42 -3.47
N ASP A 160 2.62 1.02 -3.78
CA ASP A 160 1.47 1.93 -3.71
C ASP A 160 1.39 2.61 -2.34
N TRP A 161 1.65 1.87 -1.26
CA TRP A 161 1.64 2.40 0.10
C TRP A 161 2.77 3.41 0.36
N GLU A 162 4.00 3.14 -0.10
CA GLU A 162 5.13 4.06 0.01
C GLU A 162 4.84 5.35 -0.76
N TYR A 163 4.24 5.21 -1.95
CA TYR A 163 3.80 6.33 -2.77
C TYR A 163 2.72 7.16 -2.06
N TYR A 164 1.75 6.53 -1.40
CA TYR A 164 0.77 7.26 -0.57
C TYR A 164 1.42 7.96 0.63
N GLN A 165 2.37 7.30 1.30
CA GLN A 165 3.08 7.88 2.44
C GLN A 165 3.95 9.08 2.03
N SER A 166 4.62 9.02 0.88
CA SER A 166 5.45 10.14 0.40
C SER A 166 4.60 11.38 0.06
N MET A 167 3.36 11.19 -0.41
CA MET A 167 2.41 12.30 -0.59
C MET A 167 1.93 12.89 0.74
N ASP A 168 1.73 12.04 1.76
CA ASP A 168 1.30 12.47 3.09
C ASP A 168 2.45 13.14 3.88
N SER A 169 3.69 12.70 3.71
CA SER A 169 4.88 13.22 4.41
C SER A 169 5.31 14.61 3.91
N VAL A 170 5.01 14.96 2.65
CA VAL A 170 5.10 16.35 2.15
C VAL A 170 4.17 17.30 2.94
N SER A 171 3.24 16.75 3.73
CA SER A 171 2.28 17.52 4.55
C SER A 171 2.54 17.47 6.06
N GLY A 172 3.59 16.80 6.56
CA GLY A 172 3.90 16.82 7.99
C GLY A 172 5.12 15.99 8.36
N SER A 173 6.19 16.67 8.79
CA SER A 173 7.18 16.05 9.69
C SER A 173 6.52 15.70 11.03
N GLU A 174 7.16 14.84 11.83
CA GLU A 174 6.84 14.65 13.26
C GLU A 174 7.04 15.97 14.02
N GLU A 175 6.13 16.91 13.81
CA GLU A 175 6.08 18.14 14.57
C GLU A 175 5.47 17.83 15.94
N ALA A 176 6.07 18.44 16.96
CA ALA A 176 5.34 19.15 17.99
C ALA A 176 3.80 19.13 17.84
N LEU A 177 3.05 18.76 18.91
CA LEU A 177 1.60 19.00 18.98
C LEU A 177 1.25 20.35 18.31
N PRO A 178 0.16 20.46 17.53
CA PRO A 178 -0.13 21.68 16.79
C PRO A 178 -0.23 22.83 17.79
N GLU A 179 0.23 24.02 17.41
CA GLU A 179 0.27 25.18 18.31
C GLU A 179 -1.08 25.39 19.02
N GLN A 180 -2.19 25.24 18.30
CA GLN A 180 -3.55 25.31 18.86
C GLN A 180 -3.83 24.27 19.97
N ALA A 181 -3.28 23.06 19.87
CA ALA A 181 -3.40 22.00 20.87
C ALA A 181 -2.51 22.29 22.09
N ARG A 182 -1.32 22.85 21.88
CA ARG A 182 -0.43 23.31 22.95
C ARG A 182 -1.05 24.46 23.73
N ASP A 183 -1.49 25.50 23.02
CA ASP A 183 -2.20 26.64 23.62
C ASP A 183 -3.44 26.21 24.40
N LEU A 184 -4.12 25.17 23.93
CA LEU A 184 -5.24 24.54 24.60
C LEU A 184 -4.85 23.90 25.93
N LEU A 185 -3.75 23.16 25.94
CA LEU A 185 -3.22 22.48 27.12
C LEU A 185 -2.60 23.46 28.12
N ASP A 186 -1.93 24.49 27.63
CA ASP A 186 -1.22 25.46 28.47
C ASP A 186 -2.15 26.62 28.91
N GLY A 187 -3.37 26.66 28.36
CA GLY A 187 -4.45 27.58 28.75
C GLY A 187 -5.11 27.26 30.10
N PRO A 188 -6.14 28.04 30.48
CA PRO A 188 -6.79 27.90 31.78
C PRO A 188 -7.57 26.58 31.93
N PRO A 189 -7.67 26.04 33.17
CA PRO A 189 -8.36 24.78 33.42
C PRO A 189 -9.87 24.90 33.19
N PRO A 190 -10.57 23.78 32.92
CA PRO A 190 -11.98 23.81 32.59
C PRO A 190 -12.84 24.30 33.76
N SER A 191 -14.06 24.75 33.43
CA SER A 191 -15.08 25.05 34.43
C SER A 191 -15.54 23.79 35.16
N TRP A 192 -16.01 23.92 36.41
CA TRP A 192 -16.54 22.77 37.17
C TRP A 192 -17.66 22.02 36.44
N LYS A 193 -18.48 22.72 35.65
CA LYS A 193 -19.50 22.11 34.79
C LYS A 193 -18.86 21.22 33.70
N ALA A 194 -17.81 21.70 33.04
CA ALA A 194 -17.10 20.92 32.04
C ALA A 194 -16.38 19.70 32.65
N ILE A 195 -15.86 19.85 33.87
CA ILE A 195 -15.24 18.75 34.64
C ILE A 195 -16.29 17.67 34.92
N ALA A 196 -17.42 18.04 35.52
CA ALA A 196 -18.49 17.10 35.84
C ALA A 196 -19.00 16.32 34.61
N ASN A 197 -19.06 16.99 33.45
CA ASN A 197 -19.43 16.34 32.20
C ASN A 197 -18.36 15.37 31.69
N LEU A 198 -17.07 15.72 31.77
CA LEU A 198 -15.97 14.86 31.33
C LEU A 198 -15.80 13.62 32.21
N THR A 199 -16.05 13.75 33.52
CA THR A 199 -15.88 12.69 34.51
C THR A 199 -17.22 12.03 34.88
N GLN A 200 -18.24 12.17 34.05
CA GLN A 200 -19.54 11.57 34.32
C GLN A 200 -19.41 10.04 34.44
N GLY A 201 -19.91 9.48 35.55
CA GLY A 201 -19.93 8.03 35.78
C GLY A 201 -18.59 7.41 36.17
N VAL A 202 -17.59 8.22 36.57
CA VAL A 202 -16.30 7.73 37.09
C VAL A 202 -15.83 8.59 38.26
N GLU A 203 -15.45 7.95 39.37
CA GLU A 203 -14.83 8.64 40.50
C GLU A 203 -13.30 8.66 40.32
N ILE A 204 -12.71 9.86 40.42
CA ILE A 204 -11.27 10.06 40.32
C ILE A 204 -10.77 10.59 41.64
N ALA A 205 -10.04 9.75 42.38
CA ALA A 205 -9.49 10.11 43.67
C ALA A 205 -8.52 11.31 43.54
N GLY A 206 -8.72 12.34 44.36
CA GLY A 206 -7.85 13.52 44.37
C GLY A 206 -7.99 14.45 43.15
N LEU A 207 -9.07 14.34 42.37
CA LEU A 207 -9.32 15.20 41.22
C LEU A 207 -9.38 16.68 41.63
N HIS A 208 -8.51 17.51 41.06
CA HIS A 208 -8.47 18.95 41.30
C HIS A 208 -8.20 19.71 40.00
N ARG A 209 -8.54 21.00 39.97
CA ARG A 209 -8.50 21.82 38.73
C ARG A 209 -7.09 22.11 38.19
N GLY A 210 -6.05 22.02 39.01
CA GLY A 210 -4.70 22.43 38.61
C GLY A 210 -4.58 23.92 38.28
N LYS A 211 -3.44 24.33 37.71
CA LYS A 211 -3.20 25.71 37.21
C LYS A 211 -3.46 25.82 35.71
N THR A 212 -3.25 24.75 34.97
CA THR A 212 -3.43 24.67 33.51
C THR A 212 -4.42 23.57 33.11
N MET A 213 -4.89 23.60 31.87
CA MET A 213 -5.66 22.50 31.28
C MET A 213 -4.86 21.19 31.23
N ARG A 214 -3.53 21.27 31.07
CA ARG A 214 -2.62 20.13 31.11
C ARG A 214 -2.61 19.48 32.49
N ASP A 215 -2.43 20.26 33.55
CA ASP A 215 -2.45 19.76 34.94
C ASP A 215 -3.76 19.01 35.26
N PHE A 216 -4.87 19.50 34.70
CA PHE A 216 -6.18 18.87 34.86
C PHE A 216 -6.31 17.59 34.04
N THR A 217 -6.04 17.64 32.73
CA THR A 217 -6.23 16.49 31.83
C THR A 217 -5.25 15.35 32.12
N GLU A 218 -4.06 15.65 32.65
CA GLU A 218 -3.10 14.64 33.11
C GLU A 218 -3.68 13.71 34.19
N GLN A 219 -4.56 14.22 35.07
CA GLN A 219 -5.24 13.42 36.09
C GLN A 219 -6.32 12.50 35.50
N LEU A 220 -6.75 12.72 34.25
CA LEU A 220 -7.81 11.94 33.62
C LEU A 220 -7.27 10.78 32.79
N VAL A 221 -6.07 10.92 32.23
CA VAL A 221 -5.48 9.93 31.32
C VAL A 221 -4.62 8.92 32.10
N PRO A 222 -4.85 7.60 31.97
CA PRO A 222 -4.05 6.59 32.64
C PRO A 222 -2.55 6.70 32.37
N THR A 223 -1.73 6.50 33.41
CA THR A 223 -0.26 6.53 33.31
C THR A 223 0.32 5.29 32.63
N SER A 224 -0.45 4.20 32.54
CA SER A 224 -0.09 2.99 31.80
C SER A 224 -0.08 3.19 30.28
N PHE A 225 -0.68 4.27 29.78
CA PHE A 225 -0.71 4.56 28.35
C PHE A 225 0.64 5.17 27.93
N PRO A 226 1.13 4.90 26.69
CA PRO A 226 2.38 5.47 26.21
C PRO A 226 2.40 7.01 26.28
N PRO A 227 3.53 7.67 26.60
CA PRO A 227 3.59 9.11 26.79
C PRO A 227 3.04 9.94 25.61
N GLN A 228 3.38 9.58 24.37
CA GLN A 228 2.87 10.25 23.17
C GLN A 228 1.34 10.10 23.03
N VAL A 229 0.83 8.89 23.28
CA VAL A 229 -0.61 8.60 23.31
C VAL A 229 -1.32 9.43 24.38
N ARG A 230 -0.72 9.55 25.57
CA ARG A 230 -1.27 10.37 26.66
C ARG A 230 -1.38 11.82 26.24
N GLU A 231 -0.35 12.38 25.62
CA GLU A 231 -0.33 13.78 25.18
C GLU A 231 -1.42 14.08 24.14
N GLU A 232 -1.63 13.22 23.14
CA GLU A 232 -2.72 13.36 22.18
C GLU A 232 -4.11 13.24 22.83
N ILE A 233 -4.29 12.32 23.79
CA ILE A 233 -5.56 12.18 24.53
C ILE A 233 -5.82 13.42 25.39
N MET A 234 -4.82 13.96 26.08
CA MET A 234 -4.94 15.18 26.86
C MET A 234 -5.41 16.35 25.97
N ALA A 235 -4.77 16.52 24.81
CA ALA A 235 -5.15 17.55 23.83
C ALA A 235 -6.60 17.36 23.35
N PHE A 236 -7.01 16.11 23.10
CA PHE A 236 -8.38 15.77 22.73
C PHE A 236 -9.38 16.11 23.85
N LEU A 237 -9.13 15.70 25.09
CA LEU A 237 -10.01 15.99 26.22
C LEU A 237 -10.14 17.50 26.45
N ALA A 238 -9.04 18.25 26.34
CA ALA A 238 -9.04 19.71 26.36
C ALA A 238 -9.93 20.29 25.25
N TRP A 239 -9.83 19.75 24.04
CA TRP A 239 -10.66 20.16 22.91
C TRP A 239 -12.15 19.92 23.15
N VAL A 240 -12.52 18.75 23.70
CA VAL A 240 -13.92 18.40 24.04
C VAL A 240 -14.55 19.41 24.98
N THR A 241 -13.79 20.02 25.91
CA THR A 241 -14.33 21.04 26.83
C THR A 241 -14.86 22.30 26.13
N LYS A 242 -14.35 22.63 24.93
CA LYS A 242 -14.84 23.76 24.12
C LYS A 242 -16.21 23.48 23.51
N ASN A 243 -16.55 22.20 23.30
CA ASN A 243 -17.87 21.71 22.86
C ASN A 243 -18.47 22.46 21.65
N ARG A 244 -17.66 22.73 20.62
CA ARG A 244 -18.07 23.49 19.42
C ARG A 244 -17.64 22.77 18.15
N ILE A 245 -18.52 22.82 17.13
CA ILE A 245 -18.15 22.44 15.76
C ILE A 245 -17.27 23.56 15.20
N PRO A 246 -16.06 23.25 14.68
CA PRO A 246 -15.19 24.27 14.10
C PRO A 246 -15.84 24.97 12.90
N LYS A 247 -15.59 26.28 12.74
CA LYS A 247 -16.04 27.05 11.57
C LYS A 247 -15.24 26.75 10.30
N ARG A 248 -14.03 26.18 10.45
CA ARG A 248 -13.15 25.78 9.34
C ARG A 248 -13.69 24.53 8.64
N ASP A 249 -13.26 24.31 7.39
CA ASP A 249 -13.64 23.13 6.61
C ASP A 249 -13.12 21.84 7.27
N PRO A 250 -13.87 20.71 7.23
CA PRO A 250 -13.42 19.46 7.84
C PRO A 250 -12.16 18.87 7.19
N ILE A 251 -11.90 19.12 5.91
CA ILE A 251 -10.66 18.66 5.25
C ILE A 251 -9.47 19.45 5.76
N GLU A 252 -9.61 20.77 5.91
CA GLU A 252 -8.56 21.65 6.45
C GLU A 252 -8.24 21.25 7.90
N LEU A 253 -9.26 21.04 8.73
CA LEU A 253 -9.11 20.50 10.09
C LEU A 253 -8.42 19.13 10.09
N GLY A 254 -8.85 18.23 9.20
CA GLY A 254 -8.29 16.89 9.11
C GLY A 254 -6.83 16.86 8.67
N LYS A 255 -6.40 17.83 7.86
CA LYS A 255 -5.01 18.00 7.42
C LYS A 255 -4.13 18.52 8.55
N GLU A 256 -4.58 19.56 9.27
CA GLU A 256 -3.85 20.13 10.41
C GLU A 256 -3.58 19.09 11.50
N LEU A 257 -4.51 18.15 11.71
CA LEU A 257 -4.37 17.09 12.69
C LEU A 257 -3.70 15.82 12.13
N LEU A 258 -3.32 15.79 10.85
CA LEU A 258 -2.79 14.58 10.20
C LEU A 258 -1.58 13.96 10.91
N PRO A 259 -0.59 14.75 11.41
CA PRO A 259 0.55 14.20 12.17
C PRO A 259 0.16 13.53 13.49
N HIS A 260 -1.04 13.82 14.03
CA HIS A 260 -1.52 13.33 15.32
C HIS A 260 -2.72 12.41 15.10
N SER A 261 -2.43 11.18 14.69
CA SER A 261 -3.44 10.23 14.23
C SER A 261 -4.56 9.96 15.24
N LEU A 262 -4.23 9.91 16.54
CA LEU A 262 -5.19 9.63 17.60
C LEU A 262 -6.04 10.87 17.91
N LEU A 263 -5.40 12.03 18.05
CA LEU A 263 -6.08 13.31 18.24
C LEU A 263 -7.05 13.60 17.08
N ARG A 264 -6.60 13.39 15.85
CA ARG A 264 -7.42 13.51 14.63
C ARG A 264 -8.65 12.61 14.72
N MET A 265 -8.43 11.31 14.93
CA MET A 265 -9.52 10.34 14.95
C MET A 265 -10.56 10.67 16.03
N LEU A 266 -10.13 10.92 17.27
CA LEU A 266 -11.02 11.21 18.39
C LEU A 266 -11.77 12.54 18.20
N THR A 267 -11.09 13.57 17.70
CA THR A 267 -11.71 14.88 17.43
C THR A 267 -12.79 14.77 16.36
N LEU A 268 -12.46 14.14 15.22
CA LEU A 268 -13.42 13.96 14.13
C LEU A 268 -14.61 13.10 14.59
N ALA A 269 -14.36 12.02 15.33
CA ALA A 269 -15.39 11.18 15.95
C ALA A 269 -16.32 11.94 16.89
N HIS A 270 -15.77 12.80 17.75
CA HIS A 270 -16.56 13.61 18.67
C HIS A 270 -17.46 14.59 17.90
N ILE A 271 -16.93 15.20 16.83
CA ILE A 271 -17.73 16.10 15.99
C ILE A 271 -18.90 15.36 15.33
N GLN A 272 -18.74 14.10 14.93
CA GLN A 272 -19.85 13.29 14.41
C GLN A 272 -20.97 13.18 15.44
N CYS A 273 -20.64 12.88 16.69
CA CYS A 273 -21.62 12.79 17.78
C CYS A 273 -22.38 14.12 17.95
N ARG A 274 -21.66 15.24 17.86
CA ARG A 274 -22.24 16.59 17.98
C ARG A 274 -23.17 16.95 16.82
N ILE A 275 -22.82 16.56 15.59
CA ILE A 275 -23.63 16.84 14.40
C ILE A 275 -24.92 16.04 14.40
N ASP A 276 -24.86 14.76 14.81
CA ASP A 276 -26.04 13.89 14.91
C ASP A 276 -26.82 14.06 16.22
N GLU A 277 -26.39 14.98 17.09
CA GLU A 277 -26.97 15.23 18.41
C GLU A 277 -27.07 13.98 19.30
N VAL A 278 -26.14 13.04 19.13
CA VAL A 278 -26.04 11.85 19.97
C VAL A 278 -25.09 12.07 21.14
N SER A 279 -25.33 11.37 22.25
CA SER A 279 -24.42 11.41 23.40
C SER A 279 -23.04 10.91 23.00
N PRO A 280 -21.97 11.69 23.26
CA PRO A 280 -20.62 11.22 23.00
C PRO A 280 -20.26 10.06 23.94
N PRO A 281 -19.28 9.22 23.56
CA PRO A 281 -18.73 8.20 24.45
C PRO A 281 -18.24 8.81 25.76
N GLU A 282 -18.40 8.08 26.87
CA GLU A 282 -17.83 8.46 28.18
C GLU A 282 -16.31 8.19 28.20
N TYR A 283 -15.55 9.01 27.47
CA TYR A 283 -14.15 8.78 27.14
C TYR A 283 -13.30 8.43 28.38
N VAL A 284 -13.39 9.24 29.45
CA VAL A 284 -12.58 9.05 30.67
C VAL A 284 -12.93 7.74 31.36
N ARG A 285 -14.22 7.40 31.48
CA ARG A 285 -14.66 6.14 32.08
C ARG A 285 -14.14 4.95 31.29
N ILE A 286 -14.29 4.96 29.97
CA ILE A 286 -13.83 3.87 29.09
C ILE A 286 -12.32 3.67 29.24
N MET A 287 -11.53 4.74 29.27
CA MET A 287 -10.07 4.64 29.43
C MET A 287 -9.66 4.08 30.79
N ARG A 288 -10.35 4.47 31.87
CA ARG A 288 -10.10 3.98 33.23
C ARG A 288 -10.51 2.52 33.43
N GLU A 289 -11.66 2.13 32.89
CA GLU A 289 -12.10 0.73 32.88
C GLU A 289 -11.15 -0.15 32.06
N ALA A 290 -10.58 0.36 30.97
CA ALA A 290 -9.60 -0.39 30.18
C ALA A 290 -8.28 -0.58 30.94
N ASP A 291 -7.79 0.49 31.59
CA ASP A 291 -6.57 0.47 32.42
C ASP A 291 -6.68 -0.53 33.58
N SER A 292 -7.85 -0.61 34.22
CA SER A 292 -8.11 -1.55 35.31
C SER A 292 -8.49 -2.97 34.83
N GLY A 293 -8.56 -3.22 33.52
CA GLY A 293 -8.98 -4.51 32.95
C GLY A 293 -10.47 -4.84 33.17
N GLN A 294 -11.29 -3.86 33.54
CA GLN A 294 -12.73 -4.01 33.83
C GLN A 294 -13.62 -3.69 32.63
N LEU A 295 -13.05 -3.12 31.57
CA LEU A 295 -13.80 -2.74 30.38
C LEU A 295 -14.38 -3.98 29.70
N ARG A 296 -15.71 -3.98 29.51
CA ARG A 296 -16.38 -5.02 28.74
C ARG A 296 -15.78 -5.10 27.34
N THR A 297 -15.47 -6.32 26.91
CA THR A 297 -14.89 -6.58 25.60
C THR A 297 -15.69 -5.87 24.49
N PRO A 298 -15.01 -5.23 23.53
CA PRO A 298 -15.68 -4.69 22.34
C PRO A 298 -16.55 -5.77 21.66
N ARG A 299 -17.70 -5.37 21.10
CA ARG A 299 -18.55 -6.19 20.23
C ARG A 299 -17.81 -6.71 19.00
N LYS A 300 -16.85 -5.94 18.48
CA LYS A 300 -15.93 -6.41 17.45
C LYS A 300 -14.81 -7.21 18.09
N GLU A 301 -14.51 -8.37 17.50
CA GLU A 301 -13.38 -9.17 17.95
C GLU A 301 -12.09 -8.39 17.73
N ILE A 302 -11.32 -8.22 18.81
CA ILE A 302 -10.01 -7.59 18.76
C ILE A 302 -8.94 -8.67 18.60
N PRO A 303 -7.96 -8.45 17.69
CA PRO A 303 -6.79 -9.32 17.56
C PRO A 303 -6.14 -9.60 18.91
N GLU A 304 -5.63 -10.81 19.13
CA GLU A 304 -4.99 -11.19 20.40
C GLU A 304 -3.81 -10.28 20.75
N THR A 305 -3.06 -9.83 19.74
CA THR A 305 -1.96 -8.86 19.88
C THR A 305 -2.40 -7.51 20.46
N ILE A 306 -3.68 -7.17 20.35
CA ILE A 306 -4.27 -5.92 20.85
C ILE A 306 -4.88 -6.10 22.24
N ARG A 307 -5.32 -7.31 22.60
CA ARG A 307 -5.99 -7.59 23.89
C ARG A 307 -5.11 -7.26 25.11
N GLY A 308 -3.79 -7.32 24.97
CA GLY A 308 -2.83 -6.96 26.02
C GLY A 308 -2.60 -5.45 26.18
N THR A 309 -3.18 -4.60 25.33
CA THR A 309 -2.84 -3.17 25.26
C THR A 309 -4.05 -2.30 25.63
N ALA A 310 -4.14 -1.88 26.89
CA ALA A 310 -5.31 -1.20 27.47
C ALA A 310 -5.82 -0.01 26.63
N TRP A 311 -4.92 0.87 26.16
CA TRP A 311 -5.33 2.06 25.38
C TRP A 311 -5.96 1.70 24.03
N LEU A 312 -5.50 0.63 23.37
CA LEU A 312 -6.11 0.15 22.13
C LEU A 312 -7.48 -0.47 22.39
N VAL A 313 -7.67 -1.17 23.51
CA VAL A 313 -8.97 -1.73 23.90
C VAL A 313 -9.97 -0.58 24.17
N ALA A 314 -9.54 0.45 24.90
CA ALA A 314 -10.34 1.66 25.12
C ALA A 314 -10.75 2.32 23.79
N LEU A 315 -9.79 2.48 22.87
CA LEU A 315 -10.02 3.09 21.57
C LEU A 315 -11.05 2.32 20.74
N HIS A 316 -10.93 1.00 20.66
CA HIS A 316 -11.92 0.16 19.99
C HIS A 316 -13.30 0.37 20.60
N LYS A 317 -13.41 0.41 21.93
CA LYS A 317 -14.69 0.61 22.60
C LYS A 317 -15.31 1.98 22.34
N ILE A 318 -14.49 3.03 22.31
CA ILE A 318 -14.91 4.39 21.93
C ILE A 318 -15.50 4.34 20.51
N THR A 319 -14.83 3.67 19.56
CA THR A 319 -15.29 3.63 18.16
C THR A 319 -16.63 2.92 17.96
N GLU A 320 -17.01 2.00 18.85
CA GLU A 320 -18.31 1.32 18.79
C GLU A 320 -19.50 2.23 19.08
N GLN A 321 -19.25 3.32 19.82
CA GLN A 321 -20.28 4.23 20.29
C GLN A 321 -20.46 5.45 19.37
N ILE A 322 -19.58 5.64 18.38
CA ILE A 322 -19.66 6.74 17.41
C ILE A 322 -20.81 6.47 16.41
N PRO A 323 -21.51 7.51 15.92
CA PRO A 323 -22.33 7.42 14.72
C PRO A 323 -21.61 6.71 13.56
N ASN A 324 -22.40 6.06 12.72
CA ASN A 324 -21.87 5.43 11.52
C ASN A 324 -22.46 6.16 10.32
N TRP A 325 -21.60 6.80 9.52
CA TRP A 325 -21.99 7.58 8.34
C TRP A 325 -21.61 6.88 7.03
N VAL A 326 -21.37 5.56 7.05
CA VAL A 326 -21.04 4.80 5.83
C VAL A 326 -22.17 4.87 4.79
N ASP A 327 -23.42 4.74 5.21
CA ASP A 327 -24.61 4.83 4.35
C ASP A 327 -24.72 6.20 3.68
N ARG A 328 -24.51 7.27 4.44
CA ARG A 328 -24.47 8.66 3.96
C ARG A 328 -23.48 8.82 2.80
N VAL A 329 -22.28 8.21 2.89
CA VAL A 329 -21.27 8.30 1.82
C VAL A 329 -21.59 7.36 0.65
N ILE A 330 -22.19 6.21 0.92
CA ILE A 330 -22.69 5.30 -0.12
C ILE A 330 -23.71 6.00 -1.03
N ASP A 331 -24.63 6.77 -0.45
CA ASP A 331 -25.64 7.52 -1.21
C ASP A 331 -24.97 8.51 -2.20
N TYR A 332 -23.92 9.21 -1.76
CA TYR A 332 -23.14 10.08 -2.64
C TYR A 332 -22.43 9.31 -3.74
N ALA A 333 -21.77 8.19 -3.42
CA ALA A 333 -21.07 7.37 -4.41
C ALA A 333 -22.04 6.81 -5.47
N GLN A 334 -23.20 6.30 -5.06
CA GLN A 334 -24.25 5.82 -5.97
C GLN A 334 -24.82 6.95 -6.84
N THR A 335 -24.99 8.14 -6.28
CA THR A 335 -25.43 9.33 -7.04
C THR A 335 -24.39 9.71 -8.09
N LEU A 336 -23.11 9.68 -7.74
CA LEU A 336 -22.02 9.98 -8.69
C LEU A 336 -21.95 8.92 -9.80
N ASP A 337 -21.99 7.64 -9.46
CA ASP A 337 -21.99 6.52 -10.42
C ASP A 337 -23.17 6.62 -11.41
N SER A 338 -24.38 6.93 -10.91
CA SER A 338 -25.58 7.04 -11.74
C SER A 338 -25.63 8.32 -12.58
N SER A 339 -24.93 9.39 -12.19
CA SER A 339 -24.93 10.66 -12.91
C SER A 339 -24.19 10.63 -14.25
N GLY A 340 -23.27 9.67 -14.43
CA GLY A 340 -22.36 9.61 -15.58
C GLY A 340 -21.34 10.77 -15.64
N ARG A 341 -21.32 11.68 -14.66
CA ARG A 341 -20.38 12.80 -14.60
C ARG A 341 -19.09 12.41 -13.89
N ILE A 342 -17.96 12.82 -14.48
CA ILE A 342 -16.66 12.68 -13.83
C ILE A 342 -16.51 13.85 -12.86
N GLN A 343 -16.24 13.52 -11.60
CA GLN A 343 -16.18 14.43 -10.48
C GLN A 343 -14.86 14.14 -9.74
N THR A 344 -13.94 15.10 -9.79
CA THR A 344 -12.59 14.99 -9.20
C THR A 344 -12.46 15.77 -7.88
N ARG A 345 -13.58 16.21 -7.30
CA ARG A 345 -13.67 16.90 -6.00
C ARG A 345 -14.81 16.32 -5.18
N LEU A 346 -14.91 16.67 -3.89
CA LEU A 346 -16.11 16.28 -3.14
C LEU A 346 -17.37 16.86 -3.79
N PRO A 347 -18.50 16.11 -3.82
CA PRO A 347 -19.77 16.59 -4.35
C PRO A 347 -20.38 17.74 -3.53
N VAL A 348 -20.00 17.87 -2.26
CA VAL A 348 -20.40 19.00 -1.40
C VAL A 348 -19.24 19.98 -1.33
N SER A 349 -19.47 21.24 -1.71
CA SER A 349 -18.45 22.30 -1.75
C SER A 349 -18.12 22.88 -0.38
N LYS A 350 -16.96 23.55 -0.26
CA LYS A 350 -16.57 24.33 0.93
C LYS A 350 -17.60 25.41 1.28
N SER A 351 -18.18 26.07 0.27
CA SER A 351 -19.21 27.10 0.46
C SER A 351 -20.49 26.55 1.08
N GLU A 352 -20.95 25.38 0.63
CA GLU A 352 -22.13 24.72 1.19
C GLU A 352 -21.89 24.31 2.64
N ALA A 353 -20.71 23.77 2.97
CA ALA A 353 -20.36 23.41 4.33
C ALA A 353 -20.19 24.60 5.28
N ARG A 354 -19.78 25.78 4.77
CA ARG A 354 -19.81 27.02 5.57
C ARG A 354 -21.23 27.48 5.87
N ALA A 355 -22.17 27.21 4.97
CA ALA A 355 -23.56 27.63 5.10
C ALA A 355 -24.42 26.66 5.92
N SER A 356 -24.01 25.40 6.08
CA SER A 356 -24.83 24.35 6.70
C SER A 356 -24.01 23.34 7.49
N VAL A 357 -24.40 23.11 8.76
CA VAL A 357 -23.82 22.06 9.62
C VAL A 357 -24.03 20.68 9.01
N LYS A 358 -25.17 20.45 8.33
CA LYS A 358 -25.42 19.20 7.63
C LYS A 358 -24.38 18.99 6.52
N ALA A 359 -24.20 19.97 5.64
CA ALA A 359 -23.22 19.90 4.55
C ALA A 359 -21.77 19.77 5.07
N TRP A 360 -21.46 20.41 6.20
CA TRP A 360 -20.19 20.21 6.90
C TRP A 360 -20.02 18.74 7.32
N GLY A 361 -21.07 18.14 7.90
CA GLY A 361 -21.12 16.72 8.24
C GLY A 361 -20.97 15.80 7.02
N ASP A 362 -21.55 16.14 5.86
CA ASP A 362 -21.41 15.37 4.62
C ASP A 362 -19.94 15.32 4.19
N ARG A 363 -19.27 16.48 4.19
CA ARG A 363 -17.83 16.55 3.86
C ARG A 363 -16.97 15.79 4.86
N LEU A 364 -17.29 15.87 6.15
CA LEU A 364 -16.59 15.07 7.17
C LEU A 364 -16.81 13.56 6.94
N ALA A 365 -18.03 13.13 6.63
CA ALA A 365 -18.32 11.73 6.35
C ALA A 365 -17.49 11.22 5.16
N MET A 366 -17.43 11.98 4.07
CA MET A 366 -16.65 11.63 2.88
C MET A 366 -15.14 11.58 3.16
N LEU A 367 -14.62 12.45 4.04
CA LEU A 367 -13.24 12.41 4.51
C LEU A 367 -12.96 11.16 5.36
N VAL A 368 -13.83 10.84 6.33
CA VAL A 368 -13.63 9.76 7.30
C VAL A 368 -13.81 8.38 6.67
N HIS A 369 -14.82 8.22 5.81
CA HIS A 369 -15.11 6.94 5.15
C HIS A 369 -14.45 6.81 3.76
N GLY A 370 -13.74 7.84 3.32
CA GLY A 370 -12.88 7.83 2.15
C GLY A 370 -13.65 7.67 0.83
N LEU A 371 -14.45 8.68 0.47
CA LEU A 371 -15.06 8.73 -0.86
C LEU A 371 -13.95 8.83 -1.92
N ARG A 372 -13.90 7.85 -2.81
CA ARG A 372 -12.84 7.70 -3.80
C ARG A 372 -13.39 7.44 -5.19
N LEU A 373 -12.62 7.87 -6.19
CA LEU A 373 -12.77 7.51 -7.59
C LEU A 373 -11.72 6.46 -7.94
N ARG A 374 -12.13 5.40 -8.65
CA ARG A 374 -11.20 4.40 -9.18
C ARG A 374 -11.54 4.11 -10.64
N ALA A 375 -10.53 3.88 -11.45
CA ALA A 375 -10.69 3.36 -12.80
C ALA A 375 -10.39 1.86 -12.85
N GLN A 376 -11.19 1.14 -13.61
CA GLN A 376 -10.75 -0.07 -14.27
C GLN A 376 -10.21 0.33 -15.65
N VAL A 377 -8.90 0.21 -15.81
CA VAL A 377 -8.26 0.35 -17.12
C VAL A 377 -8.48 -0.94 -17.90
N ASN A 378 -8.74 -0.83 -19.21
CA ASN A 378 -8.83 -1.97 -20.10
C ASN A 378 -7.45 -2.23 -20.73
N PRO A 379 -6.73 -3.31 -20.35
CA PRO A 379 -5.41 -3.61 -20.91
C PRO A 379 -5.44 -3.71 -22.44
N ASN A 380 -6.49 -4.31 -22.99
CA ASN A 380 -6.65 -4.51 -24.43
C ASN A 380 -6.79 -3.18 -25.18
N ALA A 381 -7.41 -2.17 -24.55
CA ALA A 381 -7.51 -0.83 -25.11
C ALA A 381 -6.14 -0.16 -25.22
N LEU A 382 -5.15 -0.57 -24.43
CA LEU A 382 -3.78 -0.07 -24.50
C LEU A 382 -2.86 -0.96 -25.34
N GLY A 383 -3.36 -2.04 -25.96
CA GLY A 383 -2.52 -3.03 -26.61
C GLY A 383 -1.67 -3.86 -25.64
N LEU A 384 -2.06 -3.92 -24.37
CA LEU A 384 -1.43 -4.70 -23.31
C LEU A 384 -2.27 -5.93 -22.95
N ARG A 385 -1.68 -6.87 -22.23
CA ARG A 385 -2.33 -8.07 -21.72
C ARG A 385 -2.03 -8.26 -20.24
N ASN A 386 -3.04 -8.67 -19.50
CA ASN A 386 -2.87 -9.20 -18.15
C ASN A 386 -2.42 -10.66 -18.23
N ILE A 387 -1.44 -11.01 -17.41
CA ILE A 387 -1.10 -12.40 -17.14
C ILE A 387 -1.15 -12.64 -15.63
N VAL A 388 -1.56 -13.85 -15.25
CA VAL A 388 -1.63 -14.27 -13.85
C VAL A 388 -0.76 -15.49 -13.64
N TYR A 389 0.13 -15.39 -12.65
CA TYR A 389 0.92 -16.50 -12.14
C TYR A 389 0.47 -16.83 -10.71
N VAL A 390 0.19 -18.10 -10.44
CA VAL A 390 -0.02 -18.60 -9.08
C VAL A 390 1.02 -19.68 -8.79
N GLY A 391 1.87 -19.47 -7.80
CA GLY A 391 2.90 -20.43 -7.42
C GLY A 391 4.00 -19.83 -6.54
N THR A 392 5.18 -20.43 -6.56
CA THR A 392 6.28 -20.08 -5.66
C THR A 392 7.57 -19.67 -6.37
N ALA A 393 7.61 -19.71 -7.71
CA ALA A 393 8.84 -19.52 -8.49
C ALA A 393 9.16 -18.04 -8.75
N HIS A 394 8.14 -17.24 -9.03
CA HIS A 394 8.25 -15.79 -9.12
C HIS A 394 7.87 -15.23 -7.76
N ARG A 395 8.75 -14.44 -7.18
CA ARG A 395 8.47 -13.81 -5.90
C ARG A 395 8.95 -12.38 -5.88
N TRP A 396 10.11 -12.05 -6.46
CA TRP A 396 10.63 -10.68 -6.45
C TRP A 396 9.85 -9.74 -7.38
N PRO A 397 9.67 -8.47 -7.00
CA PRO A 397 8.96 -7.51 -7.82
C PRO A 397 9.77 -7.14 -9.07
N HIS A 398 9.07 -6.78 -10.15
CA HIS A 398 9.67 -6.41 -11.44
C HIS A 398 8.74 -5.42 -12.16
N LYS A 399 9.24 -4.74 -13.20
CA LYS A 399 8.56 -3.61 -13.84
C LYS A 399 7.14 -3.89 -14.36
N HIS A 400 6.83 -5.14 -14.69
CA HIS A 400 5.51 -5.54 -15.19
C HIS A 400 4.51 -5.91 -14.09
N LEU A 401 4.94 -5.99 -12.83
CA LEU A 401 4.07 -6.39 -11.72
C LEU A 401 3.06 -5.27 -11.42
N GLU A 402 1.77 -5.59 -11.45
CA GLU A 402 0.72 -4.69 -10.95
C GLU A 402 0.57 -4.85 -9.45
N TRP A 403 0.45 -6.09 -8.99
CA TRP A 403 0.30 -6.44 -7.58
C TRP A 403 0.65 -7.90 -7.35
N THR A 404 1.01 -8.20 -6.10
CA THR A 404 1.28 -9.55 -5.61
C THR A 404 0.59 -9.78 -4.27
N ALA A 405 0.19 -11.02 -4.01
CA ALA A 405 -0.38 -11.39 -2.74
C ALA A 405 0.07 -12.79 -2.29
N ARG A 406 0.35 -12.91 -1.00
CA ARG A 406 0.61 -14.19 -0.32
C ARG A 406 -0.71 -14.83 0.09
N LEU A 407 -0.89 -16.08 -0.27
CA LEU A 407 -2.13 -16.84 -0.03
C LEU A 407 -1.94 -17.84 1.11
N GLY A 408 -2.98 -17.99 1.95
CA GLY A 408 -2.96 -18.87 3.10
C GLY A 408 -2.12 -18.35 4.27
N PHE A 409 -1.96 -19.17 5.30
CA PHE A 409 -1.15 -18.87 6.47
C PHE A 409 0.33 -19.19 6.23
N ALA A 410 1.22 -18.63 7.06
CA ALA A 410 2.68 -18.69 6.94
C ALA A 410 3.30 -20.09 7.19
N SER A 411 2.61 -21.18 6.85
CA SER A 411 3.23 -22.51 6.73
C SER A 411 4.31 -22.48 5.64
N GLU A 412 5.37 -23.29 5.79
CA GLU A 412 6.70 -23.14 5.17
C GLU A 412 6.80 -22.85 3.65
N LYS A 413 5.74 -22.98 2.85
CA LYS A 413 5.72 -22.64 1.41
C LYS A 413 4.35 -22.12 0.93
N PRO A 414 3.95 -20.88 1.28
CA PRO A 414 2.69 -20.33 0.79
C PRO A 414 2.78 -20.08 -0.72
N PRO A 415 1.70 -20.28 -1.49
CA PRO A 415 1.63 -19.83 -2.87
C PRO A 415 1.44 -18.31 -2.92
N TYR A 416 1.95 -17.71 -3.99
CA TYR A 416 1.82 -16.31 -4.30
C TYR A 416 1.04 -16.16 -5.59
N VAL A 417 0.16 -15.17 -5.64
CA VAL A 417 -0.44 -14.71 -6.88
C VAL A 417 0.28 -13.44 -7.35
N HIS A 418 0.63 -13.39 -8.62
CA HIS A 418 1.21 -12.25 -9.29
C HIS A 418 0.33 -11.91 -10.48
N VAL A 419 -0.12 -10.65 -10.54
CA VAL A 419 -0.81 -10.10 -11.71
C VAL A 419 0.11 -9.10 -12.36
N MET A 420 0.38 -9.33 -13.65
CA MET A 420 1.35 -8.57 -14.42
C MET A 420 0.72 -8.04 -15.70
N LEU A 421 1.20 -6.89 -16.15
CA LEU A 421 0.77 -6.19 -17.35
C LEU A 421 1.95 -6.04 -18.31
N MET A 422 1.79 -6.52 -19.54
CA MET A 422 2.87 -6.47 -20.54
C MET A 422 2.34 -6.56 -21.98
N PRO A 423 3.13 -6.15 -22.99
CA PRO A 423 2.76 -6.31 -24.39
C PRO A 423 2.71 -7.80 -24.81
N PRO A 424 1.97 -8.15 -25.88
CA PRO A 424 1.79 -9.53 -26.32
C PRO A 424 3.10 -10.31 -26.56
N ASP A 425 4.13 -9.68 -27.14
CA ASP A 425 5.41 -10.35 -27.42
C ASP A 425 6.13 -10.77 -26.12
N ALA A 426 6.03 -9.94 -25.08
CA ALA A 426 6.53 -10.26 -23.75
C ALA A 426 5.73 -11.40 -23.10
N VAL A 427 4.39 -11.41 -23.26
CA VAL A 427 3.55 -12.53 -22.80
C VAL A 427 4.01 -13.85 -23.41
N GLU A 428 4.25 -13.88 -24.71
CA GLU A 428 4.68 -15.10 -25.41
C GLU A 428 6.04 -15.60 -24.90
N ARG A 429 7.02 -14.71 -24.70
CA ARG A 429 8.33 -15.06 -24.11
C ARG A 429 8.17 -15.67 -22.71
N VAL A 430 7.35 -15.07 -21.86
CA VAL A 430 7.08 -15.55 -20.49
C VAL A 430 6.37 -16.90 -20.51
N ARG A 431 5.34 -17.08 -21.36
CA ARG A 431 4.60 -18.34 -21.48
C ARG A 431 5.48 -19.50 -21.93
N ARG A 432 6.42 -19.25 -22.86
CA ARG A 432 7.41 -20.27 -23.30
C ARG A 432 8.31 -20.73 -22.15
N ALA A 433 8.77 -19.80 -21.31
CA ALA A 433 9.60 -20.13 -20.16
C ALA A 433 8.80 -20.71 -18.99
N ARG A 434 7.53 -20.32 -18.85
CA ARG A 434 6.64 -20.73 -17.76
C ARG A 434 5.22 -21.02 -18.24
N PRO A 435 4.93 -22.27 -18.64
CA PRO A 435 3.59 -22.66 -19.12
C PRO A 435 2.46 -22.54 -18.10
N THR A 436 2.78 -22.41 -16.80
CA THR A 436 1.76 -22.26 -15.73
C THR A 436 1.20 -20.84 -15.64
N VAL A 437 1.75 -19.88 -16.37
CA VAL A 437 1.23 -18.52 -16.50
C VAL A 437 -0.04 -18.55 -17.34
N VAL A 438 -1.08 -17.86 -16.87
CA VAL A 438 -2.37 -17.76 -17.55
C VAL A 438 -2.50 -16.38 -18.17
N GLU A 439 -2.64 -16.33 -19.49
CA GLU A 439 -3.04 -15.10 -20.18
C GLU A 439 -4.53 -14.84 -19.98
N ILE A 440 -4.85 -13.61 -19.60
CA ILE A 440 -6.20 -13.19 -19.27
C ILE A 440 -6.88 -12.61 -20.51
N GLY A 441 -8.01 -13.20 -20.88
CA GLY A 441 -8.86 -12.69 -21.97
C GLY A 441 -9.91 -11.70 -21.49
N PHE A 442 -10.33 -11.81 -20.23
CA PHE A 442 -11.34 -10.94 -19.63
C PHE A 442 -10.95 -10.56 -18.21
N SER A 443 -11.05 -9.27 -17.90
CA SER A 443 -10.91 -8.75 -16.54
C SER A 443 -12.03 -7.79 -16.19
N ALA A 444 -12.51 -7.85 -14.95
CA ALA A 444 -13.50 -6.91 -14.44
C ALA A 444 -13.33 -6.64 -12.96
N ARG A 445 -13.70 -5.42 -12.56
CA ARG A 445 -13.74 -5.01 -11.16
C ARG A 445 -15.13 -4.46 -10.83
N SER A 446 -15.55 -4.66 -9.59
CA SER A 446 -16.84 -4.20 -9.09
C SER A 446 -16.74 -3.73 -7.65
N ILE A 447 -17.51 -2.68 -7.34
CA ILE A 447 -17.84 -2.23 -6.00
C ILE A 447 -19.37 -2.24 -5.88
N ASN A 448 -19.93 -3.12 -5.05
CA ASN A 448 -21.36 -3.31 -4.91
C ASN A 448 -21.88 -2.63 -3.65
N LEU A 449 -22.01 -1.30 -3.70
CA LEU A 449 -22.41 -0.47 -2.56
C LEU A 449 -23.77 -0.84 -1.98
N GLY A 450 -24.69 -1.36 -2.81
CA GLY A 450 -26.01 -1.83 -2.39
C GLY A 450 -26.01 -3.06 -1.47
N LEU A 451 -24.86 -3.71 -1.27
CA LEU A 451 -24.71 -4.81 -0.33
C LEU A 451 -24.43 -4.36 1.12
N TYR A 452 -24.29 -3.06 1.36
CA TYR A 452 -24.16 -2.53 2.71
C TYR A 452 -25.51 -2.46 3.42
N ASN A 453 -25.62 -3.08 4.59
CA ASN A 453 -26.83 -3.00 5.41
C ASN A 453 -26.66 -1.92 6.49
N ALA A 454 -27.25 -0.73 6.25
CA ALA A 454 -27.17 0.39 7.18
C ALA A 454 -27.74 0.07 8.58
N LYS A 455 -28.82 -0.72 8.67
CA LYS A 455 -29.43 -1.12 9.94
C LYS A 455 -28.50 -1.98 10.79
N ARG A 456 -27.78 -2.90 10.15
CA ARG A 456 -26.82 -3.81 10.82
C ARG A 456 -25.40 -3.26 10.86
N ARG A 457 -25.13 -2.17 10.15
CA ARG A 457 -23.82 -1.53 10.00
C ARG A 457 -22.74 -2.47 9.45
N GLU A 458 -23.14 -3.39 8.57
CA GLU A 458 -22.28 -4.44 8.05
C GLU A 458 -22.46 -4.63 6.54
N TRP A 459 -21.38 -5.08 5.90
CA TRP A 459 -21.47 -5.59 4.53
C TRP A 459 -22.13 -6.96 4.52
N THR A 460 -22.89 -7.23 3.47
CA THR A 460 -23.54 -8.52 3.25
C THR A 460 -23.02 -9.19 1.98
N VAL A 461 -23.14 -10.51 1.92
CA VAL A 461 -22.84 -11.32 0.74
C VAL A 461 -24.05 -12.20 0.48
N ALA A 462 -24.50 -12.26 -0.77
CA ALA A 462 -25.62 -13.13 -1.14
C ALA A 462 -25.11 -14.57 -1.37
N THR A 463 -24.63 -15.23 -0.30
CA THR A 463 -24.05 -16.58 -0.36
C THR A 463 -24.90 -17.57 -1.15
N PRO A 464 -26.23 -17.67 -0.95
CA PRO A 464 -27.04 -18.60 -1.74
C PRO A 464 -27.00 -18.34 -3.25
N ARG A 465 -26.93 -17.07 -3.68
CA ARG A 465 -26.83 -16.73 -5.11
C ARG A 465 -25.47 -17.12 -5.69
N ILE A 466 -24.39 -16.97 -4.92
CA ILE A 466 -23.05 -17.38 -5.36
C ILE A 466 -22.98 -18.91 -5.43
N LEU A 467 -23.48 -19.63 -4.43
CA LEU A 467 -23.48 -21.10 -4.44
C LEU A 467 -24.33 -21.67 -5.58
N ASN A 468 -25.54 -21.15 -5.81
CA ASN A 468 -26.40 -21.60 -6.91
C ASN A 468 -25.82 -21.27 -8.30
N SER A 469 -24.96 -20.26 -8.40
CA SER A 469 -24.33 -19.89 -9.69
C SER A 469 -23.45 -21.00 -10.27
N ILE A 470 -22.96 -21.93 -9.44
CA ILE A 470 -22.19 -23.12 -9.85
C ILE A 470 -23.03 -24.04 -10.74
N ASP A 471 -24.36 -24.08 -10.53
CA ASP A 471 -25.29 -24.88 -11.34
C ASP A 471 -25.74 -24.15 -12.61
N GLU A 472 -25.50 -22.84 -12.68
CA GLU A 472 -25.91 -22.00 -13.80
C GLU A 472 -24.83 -21.96 -14.89
N THR A 473 -25.27 -21.74 -16.13
CA THR A 473 -24.38 -21.62 -17.28
C THR A 473 -24.45 -20.21 -17.86
N ARG A 474 -23.30 -19.61 -18.14
CA ARG A 474 -23.21 -18.32 -18.82
C ARG A 474 -21.98 -18.27 -19.72
N SER A 475 -22.14 -17.84 -20.97
CA SER A 475 -20.99 -17.72 -21.86
C SER A 475 -20.10 -16.52 -21.49
N LEU A 476 -18.80 -16.63 -21.84
CA LEU A 476 -17.83 -15.54 -21.73
C LEU A 476 -18.35 -14.27 -22.44
N GLN A 477 -18.85 -14.40 -23.67
CA GLN A 477 -19.39 -13.27 -24.44
C GLN A 477 -20.51 -12.52 -23.72
N ARG A 478 -21.39 -13.21 -22.97
CA ARG A 478 -22.43 -12.54 -22.16
C ARG A 478 -21.82 -11.73 -21.03
N LEU A 479 -20.79 -12.27 -20.40
CA LEU A 479 -20.05 -11.60 -19.34
C LEU A 479 -19.32 -10.36 -19.88
N GLU A 480 -18.65 -10.49 -21.03
CA GLU A 480 -18.04 -9.36 -21.74
C GLU A 480 -19.04 -8.25 -22.10
N ASN A 481 -20.24 -8.62 -22.56
CA ASN A 481 -21.28 -7.65 -22.89
C ASN A 481 -21.84 -6.95 -21.62
N GLU A 482 -21.89 -7.63 -20.48
CA GLU A 482 -22.44 -7.10 -19.22
C GLU A 482 -21.44 -6.18 -18.50
N PHE A 483 -20.15 -6.53 -18.50
CA PHE A 483 -19.11 -5.77 -17.80
C PHE A 483 -18.26 -4.88 -18.70
N GLY A 484 -18.45 -5.00 -20.02
CA GLY A 484 -17.75 -4.24 -21.05
C GLY A 484 -16.43 -4.89 -21.46
N VAL A 485 -16.18 -4.95 -22.77
CA VAL A 485 -14.87 -5.31 -23.36
C VAL A 485 -14.55 -4.36 -24.49
N TRP A 486 -13.28 -3.99 -24.57
CA TRP A 486 -12.75 -3.20 -25.68
C TRP A 486 -12.68 -4.03 -26.95
N ARG A 487 -13.25 -3.50 -28.03
CA ARG A 487 -13.22 -4.11 -29.36
C ARG A 487 -12.65 -3.17 -30.44
N GLY A 488 -12.14 -2.01 -30.04
CA GLY A 488 -11.55 -1.01 -30.96
C GLY A 488 -10.06 -1.23 -31.20
N ALA A 489 -9.43 -0.27 -31.90
CA ALA A 489 -7.99 -0.22 -32.09
C ALA A 489 -7.25 0.06 -30.76
N ALA A 490 -5.97 -0.28 -30.66
CA ALA A 490 -5.20 0.07 -29.47
C ALA A 490 -5.00 1.61 -29.40
N HIS A 491 -5.26 2.17 -28.23
CA HIS A 491 -4.90 3.52 -27.83
C HIS A 491 -3.43 3.56 -27.40
N HIS A 492 -2.69 4.55 -27.89
CA HIS A 492 -1.31 4.78 -27.54
C HIS A 492 -1.23 5.98 -26.58
N PRO A 493 -1.10 5.75 -25.26
CA PRO A 493 -1.17 6.84 -24.29
C PRO A 493 0.11 7.70 -24.34
N THR A 494 -0.09 9.00 -24.19
CA THR A 494 0.95 9.96 -23.86
C THR A 494 1.45 9.76 -22.42
N MET A 495 2.60 10.34 -22.08
CA MET A 495 3.11 10.33 -20.70
C MET A 495 2.13 11.00 -19.70
N THR A 496 1.34 11.99 -20.14
CA THR A 496 0.31 12.62 -19.31
C THR A 496 -0.85 11.66 -19.05
N GLU A 497 -1.29 10.92 -20.07
CA GLU A 497 -2.29 9.87 -19.91
C GLU A 497 -1.80 8.74 -19.01
N ALA A 498 -0.54 8.30 -19.16
CA ALA A 498 0.07 7.30 -18.29
C ALA A 498 0.04 7.73 -16.81
N LYS A 499 0.39 8.99 -16.51
CA LYS A 499 0.26 9.57 -15.15
C LYS A 499 -1.17 9.54 -14.63
N VAL A 500 -2.13 9.90 -15.46
CA VAL A 500 -3.55 9.88 -15.09
C VAL A 500 -4.02 8.44 -14.84
N LEU A 501 -3.65 7.49 -15.71
CA LEU A 501 -3.97 6.06 -15.58
C LEU A 501 -3.41 5.46 -14.28
N ASP A 502 -2.16 5.78 -13.93
CA ASP A 502 -1.52 5.36 -12.67
C ASP A 502 -2.32 5.87 -11.46
N LEU A 503 -2.63 7.17 -11.45
CA LEU A 503 -3.36 7.83 -10.38
C LEU A 503 -4.75 7.20 -10.14
N VAL A 504 -5.47 6.86 -11.20
CA VAL A 504 -6.85 6.36 -11.09
C VAL A 504 -6.93 4.85 -10.86
N SER A 505 -5.87 4.10 -11.19
CA SER A 505 -5.83 2.63 -11.06
C SER A 505 -5.66 2.17 -9.62
N THR A 506 -4.87 2.89 -8.84
CA THR A 506 -4.70 2.69 -7.40
C THR A 506 -5.99 3.05 -6.68
N GLN A 507 -6.37 4.34 -6.74
CA GLN A 507 -7.59 5.01 -6.29
C GLN A 507 -7.28 6.47 -5.95
N MET A 508 -8.20 7.37 -6.24
CA MET A 508 -8.11 8.78 -5.88
C MET A 508 -9.08 9.11 -4.76
N LEU A 509 -8.57 9.55 -3.60
CA LEU A 509 -9.41 10.15 -2.56
C LEU A 509 -9.89 11.52 -3.04
N LEU A 510 -11.20 11.73 -3.14
CA LEU A 510 -11.75 12.98 -3.64
C LEU A 510 -11.45 14.16 -2.71
N SER A 511 -11.30 13.90 -1.40
CA SER A 511 -10.86 14.90 -0.42
C SER A 511 -9.39 15.34 -0.63
N ALA A 512 -8.52 14.43 -1.07
CA ALA A 512 -7.13 14.76 -1.38
C ALA A 512 -7.02 15.60 -2.65
N CYS A 513 -7.86 15.30 -3.66
CA CYS A 513 -7.92 16.04 -4.93
C CYS A 513 -8.40 17.50 -4.79
N GLU A 514 -8.94 17.89 -3.62
CA GLU A 514 -9.22 19.30 -3.31
C GLU A 514 -7.96 20.10 -2.94
N GLN A 515 -6.84 19.43 -2.67
CA GLN A 515 -5.56 20.06 -2.38
C GLN A 515 -4.71 20.08 -3.66
N ASP A 516 -4.31 21.26 -4.12
CA ASP A 516 -3.55 21.37 -5.37
C ASP A 516 -2.15 20.73 -5.23
N SER A 517 -1.58 20.68 -4.02
CA SER A 517 -0.31 20.00 -3.73
C SER A 517 -0.33 18.51 -4.07
N TYR A 518 -1.47 17.84 -3.84
CA TYR A 518 -1.65 16.42 -4.14
C TYR A 518 -1.61 16.14 -5.64
N LEU A 519 -2.21 17.00 -6.46
CA LEU A 519 -2.18 16.84 -7.91
C LEU A 519 -0.81 17.27 -8.49
N GLN A 520 -0.22 18.31 -7.92
CA GLN A 520 1.12 18.78 -8.29
C GLN A 520 2.22 17.73 -8.04
N SER A 521 2.16 16.97 -6.93
CA SER A 521 3.12 15.87 -6.69
C SER A 521 3.04 14.77 -7.75
N MET A 522 1.88 14.61 -8.39
CA MET A 522 1.69 13.68 -9.53
C MET A 522 2.14 14.30 -10.88
N GLY A 523 2.48 15.59 -10.90
CA GLY A 523 2.79 16.33 -12.12
C GLY A 523 1.58 16.50 -13.06
N VAL A 524 0.36 16.55 -12.52
CA VAL A 524 -0.88 16.76 -13.29
C VAL A 524 -1.71 17.84 -12.61
N ASP A 525 -2.31 18.77 -13.35
CA ASP A 525 -3.28 19.71 -12.79
C ASP A 525 -4.73 19.20 -12.91
N ARG A 526 -5.65 19.79 -12.15
CA ARG A 526 -7.05 19.35 -12.10
C ARG A 526 -7.77 19.40 -13.45
N ARG A 527 -7.50 20.43 -14.28
CA ARG A 527 -8.15 20.58 -15.59
C ARG A 527 -7.65 19.50 -16.53
N THR A 528 -6.34 19.26 -16.55
CA THR A 528 -5.70 18.19 -17.31
C THR A 528 -6.27 16.84 -16.89
N LEU A 529 -6.26 16.53 -15.60
CA LEU A 529 -6.85 15.31 -15.04
C LEU A 529 -8.30 15.09 -15.50
N GLN A 530 -9.16 16.10 -15.37
CA GLN A 530 -10.58 16.01 -15.76
C GLN A 530 -10.74 15.77 -17.26
N THR A 531 -9.98 16.50 -18.09
CA THR A 531 -10.05 16.41 -19.55
C THR A 531 -9.56 15.05 -20.03
N THR A 532 -8.41 14.59 -19.53
CA THR A 532 -7.82 13.29 -19.85
C THR A 532 -8.72 12.14 -19.41
N LEU A 533 -9.27 12.19 -18.19
CA LEU A 533 -10.23 11.17 -17.73
C LEU A 533 -11.49 11.11 -18.59
N THR A 534 -11.96 12.26 -19.08
CA THR A 534 -13.12 12.32 -19.98
C THR A 534 -12.77 11.65 -21.31
N SER A 535 -11.64 12.01 -21.92
CA SER A 535 -11.18 11.41 -23.19
C SER A 535 -11.03 9.89 -23.06
N LEU A 536 -10.26 9.42 -22.07
CA LEU A 536 -10.00 7.99 -21.86
C LEU A 536 -11.28 7.19 -21.59
N ARG A 537 -12.28 7.79 -20.92
CA ARG A 537 -13.57 7.14 -20.69
C ARG A 537 -14.38 7.08 -21.98
N ASP A 538 -14.46 8.18 -22.72
CA ASP A 538 -15.24 8.28 -23.95
C ASP A 538 -14.66 7.37 -25.06
N GLU A 539 -13.33 7.19 -25.04
CA GLU A 539 -12.59 6.23 -25.85
C GLU A 539 -12.63 4.80 -25.28
N GLY A 540 -13.32 4.53 -24.17
CA GLY A 540 -13.47 3.18 -23.61
C GLY A 540 -12.18 2.56 -23.03
N VAL A 541 -11.11 3.33 -22.86
CA VAL A 541 -9.86 2.91 -22.22
C VAL A 541 -10.06 2.68 -20.72
N VAL A 542 -10.90 3.50 -20.08
CA VAL A 542 -11.20 3.38 -18.64
C VAL A 542 -12.69 3.31 -18.35
N ARG A 543 -13.05 2.49 -17.36
CA ARG A 543 -14.35 2.52 -16.70
C ARG A 543 -14.19 3.08 -15.30
N LEU A 544 -14.91 4.16 -15.01
CA LEU A 544 -14.82 4.86 -13.73
C LEU A 544 -15.91 4.37 -12.77
N GLN A 545 -15.55 4.22 -11.50
CA GLN A 545 -16.46 3.88 -10.43
C GLN A 545 -16.11 4.65 -9.15
N TYR A 546 -17.12 5.17 -8.46
CA TYR A 546 -17.00 5.76 -7.14
C TYR A 546 -17.26 4.72 -6.07
N GLY A 547 -16.61 4.88 -4.92
CA GLY A 547 -16.86 4.00 -3.79
C GLY A 547 -16.18 4.46 -2.52
N ILE A 548 -16.16 3.56 -1.56
CA ILE A 548 -15.55 3.75 -0.23
C ILE A 548 -14.70 2.53 0.13
N ASN A 549 -13.88 2.65 1.16
CA ASN A 549 -13.15 1.51 1.70
C ASN A 549 -14.09 0.58 2.47
N PRO A 550 -14.31 -0.68 2.03
CA PRO A 550 -15.17 -1.59 2.78
C PRO A 550 -14.42 -2.04 4.05
N LEU A 551 -14.89 -1.60 5.22
CA LEU A 551 -14.38 -2.03 6.52
C LEU A 551 -15.11 -3.28 7.03
N GLY A 552 -14.45 -4.11 7.83
CA GLY A 552 -15.04 -5.33 8.41
C GLY A 552 -15.20 -6.48 7.42
N VAL A 553 -14.35 -6.52 6.39
CA VAL A 553 -14.33 -7.56 5.36
C VAL A 553 -12.93 -8.14 5.20
N ALA A 554 -12.84 -9.45 5.08
CA ALA A 554 -11.62 -10.18 4.76
C ALA A 554 -11.40 -10.26 3.25
N SER A 555 -10.12 -10.21 2.83
CA SER A 555 -9.72 -10.54 1.45
C SER A 555 -9.68 -12.04 1.25
N LEU A 556 -10.43 -12.53 0.27
CA LEU A 556 -10.46 -13.93 -0.15
C LEU A 556 -10.06 -14.03 -1.62
N PHE A 557 -9.03 -14.83 -1.90
CA PHE A 557 -8.63 -15.20 -3.24
C PHE A 557 -9.26 -16.55 -3.60
N THR A 558 -10.02 -16.59 -4.69
CA THR A 558 -10.67 -17.80 -5.20
C THR A 558 -10.09 -18.14 -6.57
N MET A 559 -9.60 -19.37 -6.72
CA MET A 559 -9.20 -19.94 -8.00
C MET A 559 -10.23 -21.00 -8.37
N ALA A 560 -10.77 -20.92 -9.58
CA ALA A 560 -11.68 -21.93 -10.11
C ALA A 560 -11.23 -22.40 -11.49
N GLN A 561 -11.32 -23.70 -11.73
CA GLN A 561 -11.04 -24.35 -13.01
C GLN A 561 -12.09 -25.43 -13.28
N GLY A 562 -12.68 -25.42 -14.47
CA GLY A 562 -13.78 -26.33 -14.81
C GLY A 562 -14.44 -25.97 -16.14
N PRO A 563 -15.70 -26.41 -16.35
CA PRO A 563 -16.47 -26.07 -17.55
C PRO A 563 -16.60 -24.55 -17.73
N PRO A 564 -16.24 -23.98 -18.91
CA PRO A 564 -16.19 -22.53 -19.11
C PRO A 564 -17.47 -21.79 -18.72
N ASP A 565 -18.65 -22.32 -19.07
CA ASP A 565 -19.91 -21.63 -18.81
C ASP A 565 -20.27 -21.54 -17.32
N GLN A 566 -19.87 -22.54 -16.52
CA GLN A 566 -20.09 -22.54 -15.08
C GLN A 566 -19.09 -21.62 -14.36
N VAL A 567 -17.82 -21.65 -14.78
CA VAL A 567 -16.78 -20.75 -14.26
C VAL A 567 -17.13 -19.28 -14.57
N CYS A 568 -17.65 -19.00 -15.77
CA CYS A 568 -18.16 -17.67 -16.12
C CYS A 568 -19.36 -17.26 -15.27
N SER A 569 -20.30 -18.18 -15.02
CA SER A 569 -21.44 -17.94 -14.13
C SER A 569 -20.98 -17.58 -12.71
N LEU A 570 -20.04 -18.34 -12.16
CA LEU A 570 -19.44 -18.10 -10.86
C LEU A 570 -18.74 -16.73 -10.79
N ALA A 571 -17.90 -16.41 -11.79
CA ALA A 571 -17.21 -15.12 -11.87
C ALA A 571 -18.18 -13.94 -11.86
N ARG A 572 -19.28 -14.03 -12.62
CA ARG A 572 -20.34 -13.03 -12.60
C ARG A 572 -20.99 -12.92 -11.22
N ALA A 573 -21.29 -14.04 -10.57
CA ALA A 573 -21.92 -14.02 -9.25
C ALA A 573 -21.05 -13.29 -8.22
N PHE A 574 -19.73 -13.50 -8.25
CA PHE A 574 -18.80 -12.71 -7.43
C PHE A 574 -18.87 -11.21 -7.76
N LEU A 575 -18.82 -10.84 -9.05
CA LEU A 575 -18.90 -9.43 -9.48
C LEU A 575 -20.20 -8.72 -9.04
N LEU A 576 -21.29 -9.45 -8.77
CA LEU A 576 -22.58 -8.86 -8.40
C LEU A 576 -22.94 -9.01 -6.93
N HIS A 577 -22.36 -9.99 -6.23
CA HIS A 577 -22.85 -10.44 -4.93
C HIS A 577 -21.80 -10.43 -3.82
N THR A 578 -20.61 -9.87 -4.07
CA THR A 578 -19.65 -9.50 -3.03
C THR A 578 -19.45 -7.98 -2.94
N PRO A 579 -19.18 -7.42 -1.76
CA PRO A 579 -18.92 -5.99 -1.56
C PRO A 579 -17.93 -5.40 -2.58
N THR A 580 -16.85 -6.11 -2.85
CA THR A 580 -15.97 -5.85 -3.99
C THR A 580 -15.49 -7.15 -4.59
N ALA A 581 -15.24 -7.17 -5.89
CA ALA A 581 -14.55 -8.25 -6.57
C ALA A 581 -13.67 -7.72 -7.71
N ALA A 582 -12.52 -8.34 -7.91
CA ALA A 582 -11.71 -8.27 -9.12
C ALA A 582 -11.59 -9.67 -9.69
N VAL A 583 -11.98 -9.85 -10.94
CA VAL A 583 -11.97 -11.12 -11.68
C VAL A 583 -10.97 -11.02 -12.81
N GLU A 584 -10.09 -12.01 -12.90
CA GLU A 584 -9.19 -12.24 -14.03
C GLU A 584 -9.52 -13.62 -14.61
N MET A 585 -9.96 -13.68 -15.86
CA MET A 585 -10.41 -14.91 -16.52
C MET A 585 -9.53 -15.24 -17.72
N GLY A 586 -9.07 -16.49 -17.79
CA GLY A 586 -8.29 -16.98 -18.91
C GLY A 586 -9.09 -16.94 -20.22
N GLY A 587 -8.41 -16.79 -21.37
CA GLY A 587 -9.07 -16.57 -22.66
C GLY A 587 -10.13 -17.60 -23.09
N GLY A 588 -10.06 -18.83 -22.56
CA GLY A 588 -11.06 -19.88 -22.82
C GLY A 588 -12.21 -19.95 -21.81
N GLY A 589 -12.28 -19.06 -20.82
CA GLY A 589 -13.35 -19.03 -19.80
C GLY A 589 -13.31 -20.16 -18.75
N GLY A 590 -12.57 -21.24 -18.98
CA GLY A 590 -12.49 -22.42 -18.10
C GLY A 590 -11.60 -22.26 -16.86
N LYS A 591 -10.94 -21.12 -16.67
CA LYS A 591 -10.12 -20.81 -15.50
C LYS A 591 -10.30 -19.35 -15.10
N CYS A 592 -10.54 -19.10 -13.81
CA CYS A 592 -10.64 -17.75 -13.28
C CYS A 592 -9.94 -17.59 -11.93
N PHE A 593 -9.50 -16.37 -11.67
CA PHE A 593 -8.94 -15.90 -10.42
C PHE A 593 -9.76 -14.73 -9.92
N ILE A 594 -10.21 -14.80 -8.67
CA ILE A 594 -11.12 -13.82 -8.10
C ILE A 594 -10.55 -13.32 -6.78
N MET A 595 -10.23 -12.03 -6.71
CA MET A 595 -9.94 -11.34 -5.46
C MET A 595 -11.22 -10.67 -4.98
N SER A 596 -11.77 -11.13 -3.85
CA SER A 596 -13.04 -10.62 -3.32
C SER A 596 -12.94 -10.20 -1.87
N ARG A 597 -13.85 -9.32 -1.44
CA ARG A 597 -14.01 -8.93 -0.04
C ARG A 597 -15.28 -9.55 0.53
N ILE A 598 -15.15 -10.31 1.61
CA ILE A 598 -16.24 -11.06 2.26
C ILE A 598 -16.31 -10.64 3.74
N PRO A 599 -17.49 -10.47 4.37
CA PRO A 599 -17.59 -10.14 5.79
C PRO A 599 -16.79 -11.13 6.63
N GLU A 600 -15.93 -10.60 7.52
CA GLU A 600 -14.93 -11.40 8.25
C GLU A 600 -15.55 -12.58 9.00
N ARG A 601 -16.70 -12.35 9.64
CA ARG A 601 -17.43 -13.35 10.43
C ARG A 601 -17.95 -14.53 9.61
N SER A 602 -18.22 -14.32 8.33
CA SER A 602 -18.75 -15.35 7.43
C SER A 602 -17.72 -15.91 6.44
N ALA A 603 -16.50 -15.38 6.43
CA ALA A 603 -15.51 -15.71 5.41
C ALA A 603 -15.15 -17.20 5.39
N HIS A 604 -14.99 -17.82 6.57
CA HIS A 604 -14.66 -19.24 6.69
C HIS A 604 -15.81 -20.13 6.21
N SER A 605 -17.02 -19.94 6.73
CA SER A 605 -18.18 -20.75 6.33
C SER A 605 -18.55 -20.57 4.87
N PHE A 606 -18.41 -19.35 4.33
CA PHE A 606 -18.57 -19.06 2.90
C PHE A 606 -17.58 -19.85 2.05
N ALA A 607 -16.28 -19.79 2.39
CA ALA A 607 -15.24 -20.49 1.63
C ALA A 607 -15.46 -22.02 1.64
N SER A 608 -15.73 -22.62 2.82
CA SER A 608 -15.97 -24.05 2.93
C SER A 608 -17.21 -24.51 2.14
N SER A 609 -18.32 -23.76 2.23
CA SER A 609 -19.55 -24.11 1.48
C SER A 609 -19.35 -24.00 -0.03
N LEU A 610 -18.52 -23.04 -0.47
CA LEU A 610 -18.23 -22.82 -1.89
C LEU A 610 -17.37 -23.94 -2.47
N GLU A 611 -16.34 -24.38 -1.74
CA GLU A 611 -15.48 -25.50 -2.13
C GLU A 611 -16.26 -26.81 -2.20
N GLU A 612 -17.10 -27.09 -1.20
CA GLU A 612 -17.96 -28.28 -1.16
C GLU A 612 -18.89 -28.31 -2.38
N ARG A 613 -19.62 -27.21 -2.63
CA ARG A 613 -20.56 -27.11 -3.76
C ARG A 613 -19.88 -27.22 -5.13
N ALA A 614 -18.67 -26.67 -5.27
CA ALA A 614 -17.90 -26.76 -6.50
C ALA A 614 -17.42 -28.19 -6.78
N SER A 615 -16.98 -28.90 -5.74
CA SER A 615 -16.53 -30.29 -5.83
C SER A 615 -17.63 -31.23 -6.34
N GLU A 616 -18.86 -31.06 -5.87
CA GLU A 616 -20.04 -31.82 -6.33
C GLU A 616 -20.33 -31.67 -7.84
N ARG A 617 -19.83 -30.59 -8.47
CA ARG A 617 -20.06 -30.24 -9.87
C ARG A 617 -18.82 -30.37 -10.75
N GLY A 618 -17.74 -30.95 -10.23
CA GLY A 618 -16.51 -31.16 -11.00
C GLY A 618 -15.74 -29.87 -11.32
N ILE A 619 -15.95 -28.80 -10.53
CA ILE A 619 -15.15 -27.58 -10.61
C ILE A 619 -14.05 -27.68 -9.55
N GLU A 620 -12.78 -27.63 -9.98
CA GLU A 620 -11.66 -27.48 -9.06
C GLU A 620 -11.65 -26.04 -8.54
N LEU A 621 -12.10 -25.85 -7.30
CA LEU A 621 -12.17 -24.56 -6.65
C LEU A 621 -11.33 -24.56 -5.37
N ARG A 622 -10.56 -23.49 -5.17
CA ARG A 622 -9.81 -23.26 -3.92
C ARG A 622 -10.00 -21.83 -3.46
N CYS A 623 -10.32 -21.66 -2.19
CA CYS A 623 -10.48 -20.38 -1.52
C CYS A 623 -9.37 -20.21 -0.48
N GLN A 624 -8.56 -19.17 -0.64
CA GLN A 624 -7.47 -18.87 0.27
C GLN A 624 -7.57 -17.44 0.78
N ARG A 625 -7.37 -17.27 2.10
CA ARG A 625 -7.25 -15.94 2.69
C ARG A 625 -5.97 -15.28 2.19
N VAL A 626 -6.03 -14.00 1.88
CA VAL A 626 -4.83 -13.21 1.60
C VAL A 626 -4.19 -12.82 2.93
N SER A 627 -2.97 -13.29 3.17
CA SER A 627 -2.21 -12.97 4.39
C SER A 627 -1.30 -11.76 4.23
N SER A 628 -0.92 -11.41 2.99
CA SER A 628 -0.17 -10.19 2.69
C SER A 628 -0.42 -9.75 1.25
N TYR A 629 -0.36 -8.45 0.98
CA TYR A 629 -0.64 -7.83 -0.32
C TYR A 629 0.31 -6.65 -0.56
N ARG A 630 0.88 -6.55 -1.76
CA ARG A 630 1.61 -5.38 -2.25
C ARG A 630 1.10 -4.98 -3.62
N GLY A 631 0.89 -3.68 -3.81
CA GLY A 631 0.53 -3.08 -5.10
C GLY A 631 1.67 -2.20 -5.62
N TYR A 632 1.80 -2.15 -6.93
CA TYR A 632 2.81 -1.41 -7.70
C TYR A 632 2.16 -0.66 -8.87
N MET A 633 0.91 -0.24 -8.70
CA MET A 633 0.09 0.43 -9.70
C MET A 633 0.31 1.95 -9.75
N SER A 634 0.89 2.59 -8.72
CA SER A 634 1.12 4.04 -8.66
C SER A 634 2.06 4.60 -9.74
N THR A 635 2.84 3.73 -10.39
CA THR A 635 3.81 4.11 -11.44
C THR A 635 3.80 3.13 -12.62
N LEU A 636 2.83 2.23 -12.69
CA LEU A 636 2.83 1.10 -13.62
C LEU A 636 2.91 1.53 -15.10
N TYR A 637 2.02 2.40 -15.54
CA TYR A 637 1.95 2.84 -16.93
C TYR A 637 3.13 3.74 -17.28
N GLN A 638 3.52 4.68 -16.39
CA GLN A 638 4.69 5.52 -16.61
C GLN A 638 5.98 4.69 -16.74
N ARG A 639 6.14 3.68 -15.88
CA ARG A 639 7.30 2.78 -15.87
C ARG A 639 7.39 1.89 -17.12
N LEU A 640 6.24 1.51 -17.68
CA LEU A 640 6.18 0.66 -18.86
C LEU A 640 6.24 1.47 -20.16
N LEU A 641 5.88 2.75 -20.16
CA LEU A 641 5.89 3.58 -21.36
C LEU A 641 7.32 4.03 -21.69
N ARG A 642 7.78 3.73 -22.91
CA ARG A 642 9.07 4.21 -23.43
C ARG A 642 8.93 5.62 -24.00
N GLU A 643 10.06 6.29 -24.18
CA GLU A 643 10.12 7.65 -24.76
C GLU A 643 9.55 7.72 -26.19
N ASP A 644 9.64 6.61 -26.94
CA ASP A 644 9.08 6.47 -28.29
C ASP A 644 7.57 6.17 -28.31
N GLY A 645 6.92 6.10 -27.14
CA GLY A 645 5.49 5.80 -26.99
C GLY A 645 5.14 4.32 -27.07
N THR A 646 6.13 3.42 -27.19
CA THR A 646 5.91 1.97 -27.16
C THR A 646 5.92 1.43 -25.74
N TRP A 647 5.36 0.23 -25.55
CA TRP A 647 5.42 -0.46 -24.27
C TRP A 647 6.73 -1.22 -24.12
N ASN A 648 7.32 -1.14 -22.94
CA ASN A 648 8.48 -1.93 -22.58
C ASN A 648 8.12 -3.41 -22.64
N ASP A 649 8.94 -4.21 -23.32
CA ASP A 649 8.77 -5.65 -23.52
C ASP A 649 9.90 -6.47 -22.87
N ASP A 650 10.82 -5.81 -22.18
CA ASP A 650 11.94 -6.45 -21.49
C ASP A 650 11.49 -7.13 -20.18
N VAL A 651 11.43 -8.45 -20.25
CA VAL A 651 11.05 -9.38 -19.17
C VAL A 651 12.25 -10.15 -18.59
N ASP A 652 13.49 -9.74 -18.85
CA ASP A 652 14.67 -10.52 -18.47
C ASP A 652 14.77 -10.71 -16.95
N ASP A 653 14.42 -9.69 -16.16
CA ASP A 653 14.35 -9.77 -14.69
C ASP A 653 13.35 -10.84 -14.23
N LEU A 654 12.19 -10.91 -14.87
CA LEU A 654 11.16 -11.91 -14.55
C LEU A 654 11.63 -13.32 -14.93
N LEU A 655 12.25 -13.48 -16.09
CA LEU A 655 12.77 -14.75 -16.58
C LEU A 655 13.93 -15.26 -15.73
N SER A 656 14.77 -14.36 -15.20
CA SER A 656 15.90 -14.70 -14.34
C SER A 656 15.51 -15.30 -12.98
N GLN A 657 14.23 -15.13 -12.56
CA GLN A 657 13.69 -15.77 -11.36
C GLN A 657 13.32 -17.25 -11.60
N ILE A 658 13.20 -17.67 -12.85
CA ILE A 658 12.83 -19.05 -13.20
C ILE A 658 14.05 -19.94 -12.93
N ARG A 659 14.01 -20.70 -11.84
CA ARG A 659 14.92 -21.84 -11.68
C ARG A 659 14.58 -22.87 -12.76
N LEU A 660 15.34 -22.89 -13.84
CA LEU A 660 15.31 -24.02 -14.76
C LEU A 660 15.74 -25.27 -13.97
N PRO A 661 15.02 -26.41 -14.07
CA PRO A 661 15.58 -27.66 -13.57
C PRO A 661 16.96 -27.86 -14.21
N PRO A 662 17.95 -28.40 -13.47
CA PRO A 662 19.25 -28.68 -14.06
C PRO A 662 19.04 -29.55 -15.31
N PRO A 663 19.80 -29.32 -16.39
CA PRO A 663 19.69 -30.15 -17.58
C PRO A 663 19.85 -31.61 -17.16
N VAL A 664 18.81 -32.41 -17.40
CA VAL A 664 18.88 -33.85 -17.23
C VAL A 664 19.82 -34.36 -18.31
N GLY A 665 21.05 -34.69 -17.93
CA GLY A 665 22.04 -35.28 -18.83
C GLY A 665 23.16 -34.30 -19.18
N GLY A 666 24.20 -34.33 -18.36
CA GLY A 666 25.53 -33.78 -18.62
C GLY A 666 26.41 -34.28 -17.49
N GLU A 667 27.21 -35.29 -17.78
CA GLU A 667 28.02 -36.05 -16.83
C GLU A 667 28.69 -35.16 -15.79
N ALA A 668 28.64 -35.61 -14.53
CA ALA A 668 29.43 -35.06 -13.45
C ALA A 668 30.91 -35.26 -13.77
N GLY A 669 31.50 -34.26 -14.43
CA GLY A 669 32.93 -34.08 -14.54
C GLY A 669 33.47 -33.71 -13.17
N VAL A 670 34.16 -34.67 -12.55
CA VAL A 670 35.02 -34.52 -11.39
C VAL A 670 35.92 -33.29 -11.52
N LEU A 671 35.84 -32.37 -10.55
CA LEU A 671 36.98 -31.59 -10.05
C LEU A 671 36.89 -31.50 -8.53
#